data_AF-A0A1V2PE74-F1
#
_entry.id   AF-A0A1V2PE74-F1
#
_cell.length_a   1.000
_cell.length_b   1.000
_cell.length_c   1.000
_cell.angle_alpha   90.00
_cell.angle_beta   90.00
_cell.angle_gamma   90.00
#
_symmetry.space_group_name_H-M   'P 1'
#
loop_
_entity.id
_entity.type
_entity.pdbx_description
1 polymer ?
#
loop_
_entity_poly.entity_id
_entity_poly.type
_entity_poly.pdbx_seq_one_letter_code
_entity_poly.pdbx_strand_id
1 'polypeptide(L)'
;MLAATVALSTLLLGNLVLQAAPAQAATLLSQGRPVTASSSEGAGTPATAAVDGNLNTRWSSVFSDPQWLQVDLGSAATISQVVLHWEAAYATAYRVEVSDDAQNWRPLHSTTTGDGGTDSLTVNGTGRYVRLTGTQRVGGYGYSLWEFEVHGTPGTGGPQPGNGTVQVAGTQGNWQLLVNGAPWQVKGLTWGPAAADAPQHLPQLKSIGVNTLRTWGTDASSKPLFDSAAANGMRVIAGYWLQPGGGPGSGGCVNYVTDTTYKQTMLGEIRRWTTEYKDHPGVLLWNVGNESVLGLQNCYSGAELEQQRIEYAKFVNEGAKAIHAIDPNHPVTSTDAWTGAWPYYKQYSPDLDLLAVNSYGNVCQVRQDWINGGYTKPYILTEGGPAGEWEVPNDANGVPNEPTDVQKRDGYLQAWNCVTGHTGVALGATLFHYGNENDFGAVWFNIAPGGEKRLSYYAIRQAYGGPAGGNTPPVISNMTLSRTTDVPAGGTIQVDVAVTDPDGDALTHEFKVGGKYIDNNGSLVTTPSSGTGPFTVTVPQRLGVWKLYDYVRDGKGNVGIETRSFRVVAPPVAGTNVARGKPVTASSYQQVGDGAPYPPSNVTDGNNTTRWASDWADPQWIQVDLGAVTSFDRIQLIWEGAFARSYRIEASDDGSNWRPVYSTADGNGDVDDLGVTGSGRYVRLTGTQRGTGFGYSLYEFGVYRR
;
A
#
# COMPACT_ATOMS: atom_id res chain seq x y z
N MET A 1 -13.53 -89.54 14.68
CA MET A 1 -14.23 -88.39 14.06
C MET A 1 -13.73 -87.12 14.73
N LEU A 2 -13.43 -86.13 13.88
CA LEU A 2 -13.02 -84.74 14.11
C LEU A 2 -11.60 -84.41 14.62
N ALA A 3 -10.95 -83.61 13.75
CA ALA A 3 -9.67 -82.91 13.78
C ALA A 3 -9.79 -81.58 14.61
N ALA A 4 -8.79 -80.72 14.83
CA ALA A 4 -7.67 -80.34 13.96
C ALA A 4 -6.59 -79.46 14.67
N THR A 5 -5.36 -79.61 14.17
CA THR A 5 -4.28 -78.63 13.89
C THR A 5 -3.65 -77.74 14.98
N VAL A 6 -2.35 -78.03 15.19
CA VAL A 6 -1.29 -77.21 15.78
C VAL A 6 -0.52 -76.50 14.65
N ALA A 7 -0.17 -75.21 14.81
CA ALA A 7 0.77 -74.51 13.93
C ALA A 7 1.95 -73.97 14.75
N LEU A 8 3.16 -74.42 14.39
CA LEU A 8 4.45 -74.09 14.98
C LEU A 8 5.04 -72.85 14.29
N SER A 9 5.47 -71.85 15.04
CA SER A 9 6.18 -70.67 14.52
C SER A 9 7.70 -70.89 14.61
N THR A 10 8.37 -70.89 13.46
CA THR A 10 9.84 -70.96 13.34
C THR A 10 10.47 -69.56 13.46
N LEU A 11 11.42 -69.40 14.38
CA LEU A 11 12.26 -68.21 14.54
C LEU A 11 13.44 -68.28 13.54
N LEU A 12 13.56 -67.32 12.62
CA LEU A 12 14.79 -67.09 11.84
C LEU A 12 15.65 -66.04 12.56
N LEU A 13 16.84 -66.44 13.02
CA LEU A 13 17.92 -65.55 13.46
C LEU A 13 18.74 -65.13 12.23
N GLY A 14 18.54 -63.90 11.76
CA GLY A 14 19.37 -63.28 10.73
C GLY A 14 20.62 -62.63 11.34
N ASN A 15 21.80 -63.05 10.89
CA ASN A 15 23.08 -62.41 11.19
C ASN A 15 23.15 -61.03 10.49
N LEU A 16 23.02 -59.94 11.26
CA LEU A 16 23.38 -58.60 10.78
C LEU A 16 24.89 -58.41 10.92
N VAL A 17 25.59 -58.47 9.78
CA VAL A 17 26.94 -57.91 9.66
C VAL A 17 26.78 -56.40 9.49
N LEU A 18 27.14 -55.62 10.52
CA LEU A 18 27.32 -54.18 10.40
C LEU A 18 28.54 -53.93 9.50
N GLN A 19 28.30 -53.67 8.21
CA GLN A 19 29.30 -53.03 7.37
C GLN A 19 29.44 -51.57 7.82
N ALA A 20 30.62 -51.20 8.32
CA ALA A 20 30.97 -49.80 8.51
C ALA A 20 30.92 -49.10 7.14
N ALA A 21 30.18 -47.99 7.06
CA ALA A 21 30.20 -47.13 5.89
C ALA A 21 31.64 -46.65 5.64
N PRO A 22 32.09 -46.54 4.38
CA PRO A 22 33.40 -45.99 4.08
C PRO A 22 33.48 -44.56 4.64
N ALA A 23 34.58 -44.23 5.31
CA ALA A 23 34.88 -42.86 5.73
C ALA A 23 34.88 -41.95 4.49
N GLN A 24 33.88 -41.08 4.42
CA GLN A 24 33.78 -40.08 3.36
C GLN A 24 34.97 -39.14 3.46
N ALA A 25 35.74 -38.98 2.37
CA ALA A 25 36.85 -38.04 2.33
C ALA A 25 36.37 -36.62 2.66
N ALA A 26 37.14 -35.89 3.47
CA ALA A 26 36.83 -34.50 3.81
C ALA A 26 36.73 -33.66 2.52
N THR A 27 35.68 -32.85 2.42
CA THR A 27 35.40 -31.98 1.27
C THR A 27 36.05 -30.63 1.49
N LEU A 28 36.68 -30.04 0.46
CA LEU A 28 37.16 -28.66 0.49
C LEU A 28 35.97 -27.69 0.52
N LEU A 29 35.83 -26.94 1.61
CA LEU A 29 34.67 -26.08 1.91
C LEU A 29 34.92 -24.59 1.61
N SER A 30 36.17 -24.13 1.65
CA SER A 30 36.53 -22.70 1.52
C SER A 30 36.66 -22.20 0.08
N GLN A 31 36.86 -23.08 -0.90
CA GLN A 31 37.11 -22.71 -2.30
C GLN A 31 36.02 -21.80 -2.87
N GLY A 32 36.41 -20.63 -3.37
CA GLY A 32 35.51 -19.63 -3.97
C GLY A 32 34.51 -18.99 -3.01
N ARG A 33 34.65 -19.20 -1.69
CA ARG A 33 33.76 -18.64 -0.68
C ARG A 33 34.02 -17.15 -0.44
N PRO A 34 33.05 -16.40 0.12
CA PRO A 34 33.30 -15.04 0.57
C PRO A 34 34.40 -14.99 1.65
N VAL A 35 35.33 -14.05 1.51
CA VAL A 35 36.45 -13.86 2.43
C VAL A 35 36.56 -12.39 2.80
N THR A 36 36.83 -12.11 4.07
CA THR A 36 37.21 -10.78 4.54
C THR A 36 38.53 -10.85 5.30
N ALA A 37 39.25 -9.72 5.35
CA ALA A 37 40.52 -9.62 6.06
C ALA A 37 40.56 -8.32 6.87
N SER A 38 41.43 -8.26 7.87
CA SER A 38 41.71 -7.01 8.60
C SER A 38 42.34 -5.94 7.72
N SER A 39 43.06 -6.34 6.67
CA SER A 39 43.69 -5.44 5.71
C SER A 39 44.13 -6.19 4.45
N SER A 40 44.56 -5.43 3.43
CA SER A 40 45.40 -5.93 2.35
C SER A 40 46.59 -5.00 2.11
N GLU A 41 47.70 -5.55 1.61
CA GLU A 41 48.90 -4.79 1.22
C GLU A 41 48.61 -3.88 0.01
N GLY A 42 47.69 -4.29 -0.87
CA GLY A 42 47.21 -3.49 -2.00
C GLY A 42 46.17 -4.22 -2.85
N ALA A 43 45.79 -3.62 -3.97
CA ALA A 43 44.78 -4.17 -4.88
C ALA A 43 45.19 -5.49 -5.56
N GLY A 44 46.51 -5.76 -5.68
CA GLY A 44 47.04 -6.98 -6.30
C GLY A 44 47.12 -8.19 -5.37
N THR A 45 46.82 -8.03 -4.08
CA THR A 45 46.86 -9.10 -3.07
C THR A 45 45.59 -9.17 -2.22
N PRO A 46 44.40 -9.26 -2.88
CA PRO A 46 43.11 -9.20 -2.19
C PRO A 46 42.88 -10.45 -1.32
N ALA A 47 41.99 -10.34 -0.33
CA ALA A 47 41.61 -11.47 0.53
C ALA A 47 41.08 -12.68 -0.25
N THR A 48 40.38 -12.44 -1.37
CA THR A 48 39.82 -13.48 -2.24
C THR A 48 40.88 -14.35 -2.91
N ALA A 49 42.12 -13.88 -3.04
CA ALA A 49 43.22 -14.62 -3.64
C ALA A 49 43.74 -15.77 -2.76
N ALA A 50 43.29 -15.88 -1.51
CA ALA A 50 43.62 -16.99 -0.63
C ALA A 50 42.55 -18.08 -0.58
N VAL A 51 41.56 -18.05 -1.49
CA VAL A 51 40.55 -19.12 -1.66
C VAL A 51 40.17 -19.33 -3.13
N ASP A 52 41.02 -18.91 -4.07
CA ASP A 52 40.70 -18.90 -5.51
C ASP A 52 41.17 -20.16 -6.24
N GLY A 53 41.90 -21.03 -5.55
CA GLY A 53 42.38 -22.33 -6.00
C GLY A 53 43.67 -22.20 -6.82
N ASN A 54 44.31 -21.03 -6.78
CA ASN A 54 45.47 -20.72 -7.58
C ASN A 54 46.65 -20.32 -6.69
N LEU A 55 47.56 -21.28 -6.48
CA LEU A 55 48.80 -21.10 -5.72
C LEU A 55 49.82 -20.09 -6.32
N ASN A 56 49.44 -19.36 -7.38
CA ASN A 56 50.23 -18.24 -7.94
C ASN A 56 49.65 -16.86 -7.59
N THR A 57 48.48 -16.80 -6.93
CA THR A 57 47.93 -15.56 -6.39
C THR A 57 47.88 -15.63 -4.87
N ARG A 58 47.92 -14.49 -4.19
CA ARG A 58 48.01 -14.47 -2.73
C ARG A 58 47.24 -13.33 -2.10
N TRP A 59 46.70 -13.58 -0.92
CA TRP A 59 46.41 -12.50 0.02
C TRP A 59 47.72 -12.06 0.70
N SER A 60 47.83 -10.76 0.98
CA SER A 60 48.91 -10.19 1.79
C SER A 60 48.36 -9.07 2.65
N SER A 61 48.72 -9.02 3.93
CA SER A 61 48.27 -7.99 4.88
C SER A 61 49.18 -6.75 4.87
N VAL A 62 48.73 -5.67 5.51
CA VAL A 62 49.64 -4.58 5.89
C VAL A 62 50.69 -5.02 6.91
N PHE A 63 51.73 -4.21 7.07
CA PHE A 63 52.93 -4.57 7.85
C PHE A 63 52.77 -4.24 9.36
N SER A 64 51.63 -4.59 9.98
CA SER A 64 51.44 -4.62 11.45
C SER A 64 50.99 -5.97 12.01
N ASP A 65 51.13 -6.18 13.32
CA ASP A 65 50.60 -7.33 14.08
C ASP A 65 49.52 -6.82 15.07
N PRO A 66 48.42 -7.56 15.30
CA PRO A 66 47.98 -8.77 14.59
C PRO A 66 47.25 -8.46 13.27
N GLN A 67 47.11 -9.46 12.40
CA GLN A 67 46.25 -9.41 11.21
C GLN A 67 45.44 -10.71 11.08
N TRP A 68 44.30 -10.65 10.42
CA TRP A 68 43.43 -11.81 10.25
C TRP A 68 42.84 -11.90 8.85
N LEU A 69 42.51 -13.13 8.45
CA LEU A 69 41.79 -13.52 7.24
C LEU A 69 40.70 -14.51 7.64
N GLN A 70 39.45 -14.27 7.22
CA GLN A 70 38.31 -15.13 7.58
C GLN A 70 37.50 -15.54 6.35
N VAL A 71 37.06 -16.79 6.33
CA VAL A 71 36.24 -17.39 5.28
C VAL A 71 34.82 -17.65 5.80
N ASP A 72 33.80 -17.27 5.05
CA ASP A 72 32.40 -17.65 5.28
C ASP A 72 32.06 -18.91 4.49
N LEU A 73 31.90 -20.05 5.17
CA LEU A 73 31.56 -21.33 4.54
C LEU A 73 30.12 -21.39 4.01
N GLY A 74 29.31 -20.37 4.27
CA GLY A 74 27.91 -20.26 3.86
C GLY A 74 26.92 -21.10 4.69
N SER A 75 27.40 -21.97 5.58
CA SER A 75 26.59 -22.68 6.57
C SER A 75 27.50 -23.25 7.67
N ALA A 76 26.92 -23.60 8.82
CA ALA A 76 27.66 -24.32 9.84
C ALA A 76 28.11 -25.68 9.28
N ALA A 77 29.42 -25.90 9.24
CA ALA A 77 30.03 -27.14 8.78
C ALA A 77 30.82 -27.80 9.91
N THR A 78 31.02 -29.11 9.81
CA THR A 78 32.02 -29.81 10.64
C THR A 78 33.36 -29.65 9.96
N ILE A 79 34.33 -29.06 10.63
CA ILE A 79 35.68 -28.79 10.11
C ILE A 79 36.61 -29.85 10.67
N SER A 80 37.29 -30.57 9.78
CA SER A 80 38.20 -31.66 10.14
C SER A 80 39.67 -31.35 9.83
N GLN A 81 39.93 -30.42 8.91
CA GLN A 81 41.29 -30.04 8.55
C GLN A 81 41.34 -28.60 8.02
N VAL A 82 42.44 -27.91 8.31
CA VAL A 82 42.78 -26.62 7.72
C VAL A 82 44.16 -26.75 7.09
N VAL A 83 44.31 -26.34 5.83
CA VAL A 83 45.60 -26.28 5.14
C VAL A 83 45.93 -24.82 4.84
N LEU A 84 47.08 -24.35 5.29
CA LEU A 84 47.57 -23.00 5.05
C LEU A 84 48.79 -23.09 4.14
N HIS A 85 48.70 -22.52 2.94
CA HIS A 85 49.83 -22.42 2.03
C HIS A 85 50.45 -21.04 2.17
N TRP A 86 51.45 -20.92 3.03
CA TRP A 86 52.14 -19.66 3.27
C TRP A 86 53.06 -19.28 2.11
N GLU A 87 53.21 -17.97 1.93
CA GLU A 87 54.35 -17.41 1.22
C GLU A 87 55.57 -17.31 2.15
N ALA A 88 56.70 -16.78 1.65
CA ALA A 88 57.88 -16.49 2.47
C ALA A 88 57.59 -15.53 3.66
N ALA A 89 56.57 -14.67 3.54
CA ALA A 89 56.06 -13.80 4.59
C ALA A 89 54.94 -14.47 5.41
N TYR A 90 55.34 -15.37 6.32
CA TYR A 90 54.43 -16.19 7.13
C TYR A 90 54.31 -15.76 8.60
N ALA A 91 53.39 -16.39 9.34
CA ALA A 91 53.25 -16.21 10.78
C ALA A 91 54.15 -17.18 11.57
N THR A 92 55.02 -16.66 12.44
CA THR A 92 55.71 -17.49 13.45
C THR A 92 54.77 -17.81 14.62
N ALA A 93 53.81 -16.92 14.93
CA ALA A 93 52.72 -17.20 15.85
C ALA A 93 51.36 -16.88 15.24
N TYR A 94 50.42 -17.82 15.31
CA TYR A 94 49.06 -17.65 14.82
C TYR A 94 48.05 -18.54 15.54
N ARG A 95 46.76 -18.23 15.34
CA ARG A 95 45.63 -19.07 15.74
C ARG A 95 44.66 -19.27 14.58
N VAL A 96 44.05 -20.45 14.54
CA VAL A 96 42.89 -20.75 13.71
C VAL A 96 41.68 -20.89 14.64
N GLU A 97 40.60 -20.22 14.29
CA GLU A 97 39.38 -20.12 15.11
C GLU A 97 38.14 -20.39 14.27
N VAL A 98 37.06 -20.83 14.92
CA VAL A 98 35.75 -21.04 14.31
C VAL A 98 34.67 -20.22 15.02
N SER A 99 33.65 -19.79 14.28
CA SER A 99 32.52 -19.04 14.81
C SER A 99 31.22 -19.39 14.07
N ASP A 100 30.09 -19.24 14.76
CA ASP A 100 28.76 -19.34 14.14
C ASP A 100 28.27 -17.99 13.58
N ASP A 101 28.78 -16.88 14.12
CA ASP A 101 28.24 -15.53 13.96
C ASP A 101 29.29 -14.47 13.55
N ALA A 102 30.55 -14.88 13.36
CA ALA A 102 31.72 -14.03 13.12
C ALA A 102 32.07 -13.03 14.26
N GLN A 103 31.41 -13.14 15.41
CA GLN A 103 31.63 -12.28 16.58
C GLN A 103 32.26 -13.06 17.74
N ASN A 104 31.73 -14.25 18.03
CA ASN A 104 32.17 -15.12 19.11
C ASN A 104 33.04 -16.24 18.53
N TRP A 105 34.33 -16.22 18.85
CA TRP A 105 35.32 -17.11 18.25
C TRP A 105 35.79 -18.17 19.24
N ARG A 106 35.88 -19.41 18.76
CA ARG A 106 36.34 -20.57 19.51
C ARG A 106 37.65 -21.08 18.89
N PRO A 107 38.70 -21.35 19.68
CA PRO A 107 39.97 -21.79 19.13
C PRO A 107 39.88 -23.20 18.53
N LEU A 108 40.49 -23.39 17.37
CA LEU A 108 40.72 -24.70 16.73
C LEU A 108 42.20 -25.11 16.81
N HIS A 109 43.11 -24.17 16.61
CA HIS A 109 44.55 -24.40 16.65
C HIS A 109 45.29 -23.12 17.06
N SER A 110 46.46 -23.26 17.67
CA SER A 110 47.40 -22.16 17.89
C SER A 110 48.83 -22.66 17.92
N THR A 111 49.76 -21.85 17.40
CA THR A 111 51.19 -22.10 17.47
C THR A 111 51.95 -20.79 17.70
N THR A 112 53.15 -20.90 18.27
CA THR A 112 54.12 -19.79 18.41
C THR A 112 55.47 -20.11 17.76
N THR A 113 55.55 -21.21 17.02
CA THR A 113 56.78 -21.73 16.40
C THR A 113 56.55 -22.14 14.95
N GLY A 114 55.69 -21.42 14.22
CA GLY A 114 55.46 -21.65 12.79
C GLY A 114 56.74 -21.45 11.98
N ASP A 115 56.96 -22.32 11.00
CA ASP A 115 58.14 -22.37 10.13
C ASP A 115 57.85 -21.98 8.67
N GLY A 116 56.59 -21.65 8.36
CA GLY A 116 56.12 -21.26 7.03
C GLY A 116 55.83 -22.46 6.14
N GLY A 117 55.85 -22.25 4.81
CA GLY A 117 55.54 -23.34 3.88
C GLY A 117 54.08 -23.79 3.95
N THR A 118 53.82 -25.10 3.93
CA THR A 118 52.44 -25.64 3.99
C THR A 118 52.18 -26.27 5.35
N ASP A 119 51.25 -25.67 6.10
CA ASP A 119 50.74 -26.25 7.34
C ASP A 119 49.50 -27.09 7.04
N SER A 120 49.48 -28.36 7.48
CA SER A 120 48.30 -29.22 7.40
C SER A 120 47.81 -29.56 8.81
N LEU A 121 46.80 -28.82 9.25
CA LEU A 121 46.30 -28.85 10.63
C LEU A 121 45.09 -29.78 10.72
N THR A 122 45.21 -30.86 11.49
CA THR A 122 44.03 -31.64 11.89
C THR A 122 43.31 -30.90 13.00
N VAL A 123 42.05 -30.54 12.78
CA VAL A 123 41.23 -29.77 13.71
C VAL A 123 39.88 -30.45 13.91
N ASN A 124 39.18 -30.09 14.97
CA ASN A 124 37.81 -30.53 15.18
C ASN A 124 37.00 -29.37 15.74
N GLY A 125 36.00 -28.94 14.97
CA GLY A 125 35.02 -27.97 15.44
C GLY A 125 33.89 -27.77 14.46
N THR A 126 32.87 -27.06 14.91
CA THR A 126 31.70 -26.71 14.12
C THR A 126 31.49 -25.21 14.10
N GLY A 127 31.12 -24.70 12.93
CA GLY A 127 30.70 -23.32 12.74
C GLY A 127 30.71 -22.91 11.27
N ARG A 128 30.26 -21.69 11.00
CA ARG A 128 30.09 -21.12 9.66
C ARG A 128 31.31 -20.36 9.19
N TYR A 129 32.00 -19.69 10.11
CA TYR A 129 33.16 -18.85 9.80
C TYR A 129 34.42 -19.50 10.34
N VAL A 130 35.49 -19.48 9.54
CA VAL A 130 36.83 -19.93 9.97
C VAL A 130 37.80 -18.78 9.77
N ARG A 131 38.60 -18.46 10.78
CA ARG A 131 39.53 -17.34 10.75
C ARG A 131 40.93 -17.77 11.13
N LEU A 132 41.90 -17.35 10.32
CA LEU A 132 43.29 -17.30 10.68
C LEU A 132 43.59 -15.92 11.29
N THR A 133 44.18 -15.88 12.48
CA THR A 133 44.76 -14.66 13.03
C THR A 133 46.25 -14.85 13.28
N GLY A 134 47.07 -14.15 12.49
CA GLY A 134 48.50 -14.03 12.73
C GLY A 134 48.77 -13.03 13.85
N THR A 135 49.59 -13.43 14.83
CA THR A 135 49.94 -12.62 16.00
C THR A 135 51.42 -12.26 16.08
N GLN A 136 52.28 -12.99 15.36
CA GLN A 136 53.68 -12.63 15.18
C GLN A 136 54.16 -13.08 13.79
N ARG A 137 54.82 -12.18 13.06
CA ARG A 137 55.34 -12.45 11.71
C ARG A 137 56.76 -12.96 11.71
N VAL A 138 57.13 -13.54 10.57
CA VAL A 138 58.53 -13.67 10.18
C VAL A 138 59.01 -12.37 9.52
N GLY A 139 60.15 -11.83 9.99
CA GLY A 139 60.77 -10.65 9.38
C GLY A 139 59.92 -9.37 9.46
N GLY A 140 60.09 -8.48 8.47
CA GLY A 140 59.48 -7.15 8.44
C GLY A 140 58.31 -6.96 7.46
N TYR A 141 57.86 -8.04 6.80
CA TYR A 141 56.75 -8.01 5.84
C TYR A 141 55.40 -8.28 6.53
N GLY A 142 54.29 -8.25 5.78
CA GLY A 142 52.94 -8.65 6.23
C GLY A 142 52.80 -10.17 6.41
N TYR A 143 51.58 -10.64 6.67
CA TYR A 143 51.23 -12.05 6.53
C TYR A 143 50.75 -12.31 5.11
N SER A 144 51.21 -13.39 4.48
CA SER A 144 50.81 -13.71 3.11
C SER A 144 50.54 -15.20 2.91
N LEU A 145 49.42 -15.50 2.27
CA LEU A 145 48.94 -16.85 1.97
C LEU A 145 48.66 -16.97 0.48
N TRP A 146 49.20 -18.02 -0.13
CA TRP A 146 48.78 -18.50 -1.43
C TRP A 146 47.37 -19.11 -1.36
N GLU A 147 47.08 -19.90 -0.31
CA GLU A 147 45.76 -20.54 -0.14
C GLU A 147 45.41 -20.79 1.34
N PHE A 148 44.13 -20.70 1.66
CA PHE A 148 43.50 -21.01 2.94
C PHE A 148 42.39 -22.04 2.73
N GLU A 149 42.79 -23.30 2.80
CA GLU A 149 41.88 -24.43 2.60
C GLU A 149 41.24 -24.85 3.93
N VAL A 150 39.91 -24.92 3.95
CA VAL A 150 39.13 -25.47 5.06
C VAL A 150 38.44 -26.72 4.57
N HIS A 151 38.76 -27.86 5.16
CA HIS A 151 38.23 -29.18 4.78
C HIS A 151 37.32 -29.74 5.87
N GLY A 152 36.25 -30.40 5.46
CA GLY A 152 35.28 -30.93 6.40
C GLY A 152 34.06 -31.58 5.76
N THR A 153 33.00 -31.73 6.54
CA THR A 153 31.70 -32.19 6.06
C THR A 153 30.72 -31.01 6.12
N PRO A 154 30.09 -30.63 5.00
CA PRO A 154 29.02 -29.64 5.00
C PRO A 154 27.92 -30.02 6.01
N GLY A 155 27.38 -29.05 6.75
CA GLY A 155 26.24 -29.32 7.64
C GLY A 155 25.01 -29.76 6.84
N THR A 156 24.16 -30.58 7.44
CA THR A 156 22.87 -31.02 6.84
C THR A 156 21.77 -29.95 6.94
N GLY A 157 22.09 -28.76 7.45
CA GLY A 157 21.26 -27.57 7.25
C GLY A 157 21.63 -26.97 5.91
N GLY A 158 20.64 -26.78 5.02
CA GLY A 158 20.84 -26.09 3.75
C GLY A 158 21.56 -24.74 3.93
N PRO A 159 22.10 -24.13 2.84
CA PRO A 159 22.89 -22.91 2.91
C PRO A 159 22.23 -21.92 3.87
N GLN A 160 22.91 -21.60 4.97
CA GLN A 160 22.42 -20.56 5.88
C GLN A 160 22.70 -19.25 5.16
N PRO A 161 21.65 -18.57 4.68
CA PRO A 161 21.87 -17.61 3.65
C PRO A 161 22.58 -16.39 4.28
N GLY A 162 23.36 -15.66 3.46
CA GLY A 162 24.16 -14.49 3.86
C GLY A 162 23.38 -13.51 4.73
N ASN A 163 24.09 -12.66 5.48
CA ASN A 163 23.41 -11.56 6.17
C ASN A 163 22.69 -10.69 5.12
N GLY A 164 21.36 -10.60 5.18
CA GLY A 164 20.53 -9.89 4.20
C GLY A 164 19.83 -10.77 3.15
N THR A 165 19.71 -12.07 3.38
CA THR A 165 19.07 -13.00 2.42
C THR A 165 17.64 -13.35 2.80
N VAL A 166 16.79 -13.51 1.80
CA VAL A 166 15.39 -13.88 1.94
C VAL A 166 15.05 -15.01 0.96
N GLN A 167 14.36 -16.05 1.43
CA GLN A 167 14.07 -17.24 0.62
C GLN A 167 12.67 -17.77 0.89
N VAL A 168 11.98 -18.19 -0.15
CA VAL A 168 10.81 -19.07 -0.03
C VAL A 168 11.33 -20.50 0.04
N ALA A 169 11.29 -21.11 1.22
CA ALA A 169 11.74 -22.47 1.46
C ALA A 169 10.57 -23.43 1.64
N GLY A 170 10.79 -24.72 1.38
CA GLY A 170 9.79 -25.77 1.60
C GLY A 170 9.19 -26.34 0.32
N THR A 171 8.09 -27.09 0.47
CA THR A 171 7.44 -27.83 -0.62
C THR A 171 5.91 -27.68 -0.51
N GLN A 172 5.17 -28.29 -1.46
CA GLN A 172 3.72 -28.17 -1.56
C GLN A 172 2.99 -28.28 -0.21
N GLY A 173 2.35 -27.19 0.22
CA GLY A 173 1.58 -27.14 1.46
C GLY A 173 2.41 -26.97 2.74
N ASN A 174 3.73 -26.80 2.62
CA ASN A 174 4.66 -26.63 3.74
C ASN A 174 5.81 -25.66 3.37
N TRP A 175 5.44 -24.46 2.95
CA TRP A 175 6.36 -23.37 2.68
C TRP A 175 6.53 -22.43 3.88
N GLN A 176 7.69 -21.78 3.92
CA GLN A 176 8.02 -20.71 4.84
C GLN A 176 8.82 -19.64 4.10
N LEU A 177 8.59 -18.38 4.44
CA LEU A 177 9.54 -17.33 4.11
C LEU A 177 10.63 -17.33 5.18
N LEU A 178 11.89 -17.35 4.76
CA LEU A 178 13.04 -17.30 5.64
C LEU A 178 13.78 -15.97 5.43
N VAL A 179 14.14 -15.31 6.50
CA VAL A 179 15.03 -14.14 6.51
C VAL A 179 16.29 -14.53 7.27
N ASN A 180 17.45 -14.51 6.61
CA ASN A 180 18.72 -14.99 7.17
C ASN A 180 18.59 -16.40 7.79
N GLY A 181 17.81 -17.27 7.15
CA GLY A 181 17.56 -18.64 7.60
C GLY A 181 16.52 -18.79 8.72
N ALA A 182 16.00 -17.70 9.30
CA ALA A 182 14.97 -17.73 10.33
C ALA A 182 13.56 -17.55 9.73
N PRO A 183 12.53 -18.27 10.21
CA PRO A 183 11.15 -18.08 9.75
C PRO A 183 10.65 -16.66 9.91
N TRP A 184 10.01 -16.15 8.86
CA TRP A 184 9.46 -14.81 8.77
C TRP A 184 8.01 -14.85 8.31
N GLN A 185 7.06 -14.76 9.25
CA GLN A 185 5.66 -14.52 8.88
C GLN A 185 5.47 -13.03 8.60
N VAL A 186 4.94 -12.68 7.43
CA VAL A 186 4.71 -11.28 7.08
C VAL A 186 3.55 -10.73 7.91
N LYS A 187 3.88 -9.85 8.87
CA LYS A 187 2.97 -9.07 9.71
C LYS A 187 3.11 -7.62 9.30
N GLY A 188 2.47 -7.26 8.19
CA GLY A 188 2.80 -6.04 7.48
C GLY A 188 1.70 -5.01 7.31
N LEU A 189 2.12 -3.82 6.94
CA LEU A 189 1.23 -2.71 6.54
C LEU A 189 1.69 -2.14 5.20
N THR A 190 0.75 -1.71 4.36
CA THR A 190 1.12 -0.82 3.26
C THR A 190 1.50 0.55 3.81
N TRP A 191 2.46 1.19 3.17
CA TRP A 191 3.10 2.42 3.64
C TRP A 191 2.73 3.61 2.76
N GLY A 192 1.98 4.57 3.33
CA GLY A 192 1.55 5.81 2.69
C GLY A 192 2.49 7.02 2.84
N PRO A 193 3.13 7.27 4.00
CA PRO A 193 3.94 8.48 4.20
C PRO A 193 5.17 8.55 3.29
N ALA A 194 5.83 9.72 3.24
CA ALA A 194 7.10 9.84 2.53
C ALA A 194 8.16 8.92 3.16
N ALA A 195 9.02 8.32 2.33
CA ALA A 195 10.08 7.43 2.81
C ALA A 195 11.02 8.13 3.82
N ALA A 196 11.24 9.43 3.68
CA ALA A 196 12.04 10.25 4.59
C ALA A 196 11.44 10.36 6.01
N ASP A 197 10.13 10.17 6.16
CA ASP A 197 9.44 10.25 7.46
C ASP A 197 9.49 8.92 8.23
N ALA A 198 10.01 7.85 7.60
CA ALA A 198 10.07 6.53 8.20
C ALA A 198 10.71 6.49 9.61
N PRO A 199 11.83 7.20 9.90
CA PRO A 199 12.39 7.20 11.26
C PRO A 199 11.43 7.69 12.35
N GLN A 200 10.43 8.50 12.02
CA GLN A 200 9.46 9.05 12.98
C GLN A 200 8.38 8.02 13.35
N HIS A 201 8.07 7.08 12.46
CA HIS A 201 6.90 6.21 12.57
C HIS A 201 7.25 4.74 12.85
N LEU A 202 8.36 4.24 12.29
CA LEU A 202 8.69 2.82 12.35
C LEU A 202 8.91 2.27 13.77
N PRO A 203 9.49 3.02 14.73
CA PRO A 203 9.56 2.56 16.12
C PRO A 203 8.17 2.24 16.72
N GLN A 204 7.17 3.06 16.39
CA GLN A 204 5.79 2.84 16.85
C GLN A 204 5.17 1.63 16.14
N LEU A 205 5.34 1.49 14.82
CA LEU A 205 4.83 0.33 14.09
C LEU A 205 5.47 -0.97 14.59
N LYS A 206 6.78 -0.96 14.87
CA LYS A 206 7.46 -2.09 15.49
C LYS A 206 6.86 -2.46 16.84
N SER A 207 6.53 -1.45 17.66
CA SER A 207 5.96 -1.66 19.00
C SER A 207 4.60 -2.38 18.99
N ILE A 208 3.86 -2.30 17.88
CA ILE A 208 2.58 -3.01 17.71
C ILE A 208 2.71 -4.34 16.97
N GLY A 209 3.93 -4.84 16.75
CA GLY A 209 4.19 -6.15 16.17
C GLY A 209 4.32 -6.17 14.65
N VAL A 210 4.29 -5.00 13.99
CA VAL A 210 4.57 -4.91 12.55
C VAL A 210 6.04 -5.24 12.31
N ASN A 211 6.31 -6.14 11.36
CA ASN A 211 7.67 -6.48 10.94
C ASN A 211 7.93 -6.14 9.47
N THR A 212 6.88 -5.92 8.67
CA THR A 212 7.02 -5.70 7.22
C THR A 212 6.25 -4.47 6.76
N LEU A 213 6.82 -3.71 5.84
CA LEU A 213 6.12 -2.66 5.11
C LEU A 213 6.01 -3.04 3.64
N ARG A 214 5.08 -2.43 2.91
CA ARG A 214 4.99 -2.54 1.45
C ARG A 214 4.89 -1.18 0.81
N THR A 215 5.67 -0.98 -0.24
CA THR A 215 5.58 0.16 -1.15
C THR A 215 5.27 -0.34 -2.57
N TRP A 216 4.74 0.55 -3.40
CA TRP A 216 4.41 0.22 -4.79
C TRP A 216 5.53 0.59 -5.79
N GLY A 217 6.43 1.50 -5.40
CA GLY A 217 7.56 1.95 -6.20
C GLY A 217 8.87 1.90 -5.42
N THR A 218 9.97 1.77 -6.16
CA THR A 218 11.34 1.82 -5.66
C THR A 218 12.13 2.76 -6.55
N ASP A 219 12.79 3.73 -5.93
CA ASP A 219 13.62 4.73 -6.58
C ASP A 219 14.66 5.31 -5.60
N ALA A 220 15.36 6.37 -5.98
CA ALA A 220 16.37 7.04 -5.15
C ALA A 220 15.84 7.49 -3.78
N SER A 221 14.55 7.81 -3.68
CA SER A 221 13.91 8.26 -2.44
C SER A 221 13.62 7.12 -1.47
N SER A 222 13.77 5.86 -1.89
CA SER A 222 13.40 4.68 -1.08
C SER A 222 14.39 4.39 0.05
N LYS A 223 15.65 4.83 -0.08
CA LYS A 223 16.72 4.51 0.88
C LYS A 223 16.38 4.80 2.35
N PRO A 224 15.83 5.96 2.74
CA PRO A 224 15.53 6.24 4.15
C PRO A 224 14.51 5.28 4.78
N LEU A 225 13.55 4.79 3.98
CA LEU A 225 12.60 3.78 4.43
C LEU A 225 13.30 2.44 4.67
N PHE A 226 14.16 2.01 3.73
CA PHE A 226 14.92 0.77 3.90
C PHE A 226 15.90 0.84 5.09
N ASP A 227 16.60 1.97 5.26
CA ASP A 227 17.50 2.22 6.39
C ASP A 227 16.74 2.11 7.72
N SER A 228 15.61 2.82 7.82
CA SER A 228 14.79 2.83 9.04
C SER A 228 14.16 1.46 9.32
N ALA A 229 13.71 0.75 8.29
CA ALA A 229 13.19 -0.61 8.44
C ALA A 229 14.28 -1.54 9.00
N ALA A 230 15.47 -1.54 8.40
CA ALA A 230 16.58 -2.36 8.88
C ALA A 230 16.97 -2.04 10.33
N ALA A 231 17.06 -0.74 10.69
CA ALA A 231 17.37 -0.29 12.04
C ALA A 231 16.34 -0.76 13.09
N ASN A 232 15.10 -1.01 12.70
CA ASN A 232 14.03 -1.50 13.56
C ASN A 232 13.81 -3.03 13.47
N GLY A 233 14.69 -3.76 12.78
CA GLY A 233 14.52 -5.20 12.53
C GLY A 233 13.23 -5.49 11.77
N MET A 234 12.91 -4.63 10.81
CA MET A 234 11.78 -4.71 9.88
C MET A 234 12.31 -4.82 8.44
N ARG A 235 11.43 -5.21 7.51
CA ARG A 235 11.76 -5.32 6.08
C ARG A 235 10.67 -4.70 5.20
N VAL A 236 10.96 -4.49 3.93
CA VAL A 236 10.07 -3.84 2.96
C VAL A 236 9.88 -4.71 1.73
N ILE A 237 8.63 -4.97 1.37
CA ILE A 237 8.24 -5.46 0.04
C ILE A 237 8.40 -4.27 -0.92
N ALA A 238 9.43 -4.32 -1.77
CA ALA A 238 9.84 -3.24 -2.64
C ALA A 238 9.17 -3.37 -4.01
N GLY A 239 8.23 -2.48 -4.30
CA GLY A 239 7.45 -2.51 -5.54
C GLY A 239 8.12 -1.83 -6.74
N TYR A 240 7.70 -2.22 -7.93
CA TYR A 240 7.95 -1.53 -9.19
C TYR A 240 6.60 -1.25 -9.87
N TRP A 241 6.28 0.03 -10.08
CA TRP A 241 5.08 0.42 -10.80
C TRP A 241 5.11 -0.03 -12.26
N LEU A 242 4.04 -0.66 -12.72
CA LEU A 242 3.78 -0.95 -14.13
C LEU A 242 2.40 -0.41 -14.49
N GLN A 243 2.26 0.11 -15.70
CA GLN A 243 1.02 0.71 -16.22
C GLN A 243 0.22 -0.30 -17.06
N PRO A 244 -1.10 -0.15 -17.19
CA PRO A 244 -1.94 0.62 -16.27
C PRO A 244 -1.97 -0.02 -14.88
N GLY A 245 -2.44 0.69 -13.86
CA GLY A 245 -2.82 0.08 -12.58
C GLY A 245 -4.32 -0.14 -12.48
N GLY A 246 -4.79 -0.83 -11.44
CA GLY A 246 -6.18 -1.24 -11.28
C GLY A 246 -7.14 -0.15 -10.81
N GLY A 247 -6.65 0.82 -10.03
CA GLY A 247 -7.47 1.91 -9.48
C GLY A 247 -7.90 2.96 -10.53
N PRO A 248 -9.03 3.66 -10.32
CA PRO A 248 -9.40 4.82 -11.13
C PRO A 248 -8.27 5.86 -11.18
N GLY A 249 -7.85 6.27 -12.38
CA GLY A 249 -6.75 7.23 -12.55
C GLY A 249 -5.34 6.65 -12.45
N SER A 250 -5.18 5.32 -12.32
CA SER A 250 -3.90 4.63 -12.48
C SER A 250 -3.46 4.71 -13.94
N GLY A 251 -2.84 5.83 -14.30
CA GLY A 251 -2.75 6.31 -15.67
C GLY A 251 -2.01 5.42 -16.66
N GLY A 252 -2.18 5.79 -17.94
CA GLY A 252 -1.56 5.15 -19.10
C GLY A 252 -2.44 4.08 -19.74
N CYS A 253 -2.30 3.91 -21.05
CA CYS A 253 -2.82 2.75 -21.78
C CYS A 253 -1.66 2.15 -22.58
N VAL A 254 -0.75 1.51 -21.87
CA VAL A 254 0.42 0.84 -22.46
C VAL A 254 -0.03 -0.36 -23.26
N ASN A 255 0.51 -0.48 -24.48
CA ASN A 255 0.32 -1.65 -25.32
C ASN A 255 1.49 -2.63 -25.12
N TYR A 256 1.33 -3.66 -24.28
CA TYR A 256 2.38 -4.64 -24.00
C TYR A 256 2.77 -5.50 -25.20
N VAL A 257 1.91 -5.58 -26.22
CA VAL A 257 2.20 -6.28 -27.48
C VAL A 257 3.24 -5.52 -28.30
N THR A 258 3.08 -4.20 -28.44
CA THR A 258 3.84 -3.40 -29.42
C THR A 258 4.78 -2.35 -28.82
N ASP A 259 4.54 -1.88 -27.61
CA ASP A 259 5.33 -0.82 -26.97
C ASP A 259 6.63 -1.37 -26.37
N THR A 260 7.62 -1.60 -27.23
CA THR A 260 8.95 -2.07 -26.84
C THR A 260 9.73 -1.01 -26.06
N THR A 261 9.51 0.27 -26.33
CA THR A 261 10.16 1.37 -25.63
C THR A 261 9.79 1.38 -24.17
N TYR A 262 8.48 1.34 -23.84
CA TYR A 262 8.01 1.27 -22.47
C TYR A 262 8.61 0.06 -21.73
N LYS A 263 8.54 -1.13 -22.34
CA LYS A 263 9.08 -2.36 -21.76
C LYS A 263 10.58 -2.26 -21.48
N GLN A 264 11.35 -1.70 -22.41
CA GLN A 264 12.80 -1.49 -22.23
C GLN A 264 13.10 -0.48 -21.12
N THR A 265 12.37 0.63 -21.06
CA THR A 265 12.52 1.63 -20.00
C THR A 265 12.24 1.02 -18.63
N MET A 266 11.12 0.31 -18.47
CA MET A 266 10.75 -0.28 -17.18
C MET A 266 11.70 -1.40 -16.76
N LEU A 267 12.16 -2.24 -17.68
CA LEU A 267 13.22 -3.21 -17.37
C LEU A 267 14.53 -2.53 -16.97
N GLY A 268 14.86 -1.37 -17.57
CA GLY A 268 16.00 -0.55 -17.19
C GLY A 268 15.89 -0.06 -15.74
N GLU A 269 14.75 0.50 -15.36
CA GLU A 269 14.48 0.96 -13.99
C GLU A 269 14.51 -0.19 -12.98
N ILE A 270 13.87 -1.33 -13.29
CA ILE A 270 13.92 -2.54 -12.44
C ILE A 270 15.37 -2.96 -12.19
N ARG A 271 16.19 -3.07 -13.25
CA ARG A 271 17.61 -3.47 -13.11
C ARG A 271 18.39 -2.47 -12.27
N ARG A 272 18.18 -1.17 -12.52
CA ARG A 272 18.89 -0.09 -11.83
C ARG A 272 18.66 -0.16 -10.32
N TRP A 273 17.40 -0.13 -9.88
CA TRP A 273 17.07 -0.05 -8.46
C TRP A 273 17.26 -1.37 -7.73
N THR A 274 17.09 -2.50 -8.43
CA THR A 274 17.50 -3.81 -7.88
C THR A 274 19.00 -3.83 -7.63
N THR A 275 19.82 -3.37 -8.59
CA THR A 275 21.29 -3.34 -8.41
C THR A 275 21.71 -2.47 -7.23
N GLU A 276 21.05 -1.33 -7.04
CA GLU A 276 21.33 -0.40 -5.94
C GLU A 276 21.01 -1.02 -4.57
N TYR A 277 19.87 -1.71 -4.44
CA TYR A 277 19.32 -2.10 -3.14
C TYR A 277 19.34 -3.61 -2.86
N LYS A 278 19.84 -4.45 -3.76
CA LYS A 278 19.91 -5.92 -3.58
C LYS A 278 20.58 -6.40 -2.30
N ASP A 279 21.57 -5.64 -1.80
CA ASP A 279 22.32 -5.99 -0.58
C ASP A 279 21.79 -5.22 0.65
N HIS A 280 20.70 -4.45 0.48
CA HIS A 280 20.19 -3.62 1.55
C HIS A 280 19.37 -4.45 2.56
N PRO A 281 19.73 -4.45 3.85
CA PRO A 281 19.05 -5.26 4.87
C PRO A 281 17.60 -4.85 5.15
N GLY A 282 17.10 -3.81 4.49
CA GLY A 282 15.72 -3.35 4.58
C GLY A 282 14.82 -4.01 3.54
N VAL A 283 15.35 -4.67 2.52
CA VAL A 283 14.56 -5.34 1.48
C VAL A 283 14.09 -6.71 1.99
N LEU A 284 12.82 -7.04 1.72
CA LEU A 284 12.24 -8.37 1.95
C LEU A 284 12.14 -9.17 0.66
N LEU A 285 11.52 -8.58 -0.35
CA LEU A 285 11.28 -9.19 -1.66
C LEU A 285 10.92 -8.10 -2.67
N TRP A 286 11.04 -8.42 -3.95
CA TRP A 286 10.71 -7.53 -5.05
C TRP A 286 9.30 -7.81 -5.58
N ASN A 287 8.53 -6.76 -5.85
CA ASN A 287 7.18 -6.88 -6.40
C ASN A 287 7.07 -6.16 -7.76
N VAL A 288 6.93 -6.91 -8.84
CA VAL A 288 6.86 -6.37 -10.21
C VAL A 288 5.40 -6.10 -10.61
N GLY A 289 4.99 -4.84 -10.62
CA GLY A 289 3.65 -4.40 -11.02
C GLY A 289 2.60 -4.47 -9.91
N ASN A 290 1.51 -3.71 -10.10
CA ASN A 290 0.37 -3.68 -9.18
C ASN A 290 -0.93 -3.48 -9.98
N GLU A 291 -1.77 -4.52 -10.00
CA GLU A 291 -3.13 -4.49 -10.55
C GLU A 291 -3.22 -4.13 -12.04
N SER A 292 -2.20 -4.45 -12.83
CA SER A 292 -2.22 -4.12 -14.26
C SER A 292 -3.14 -5.05 -15.06
N VAL A 293 -3.35 -6.31 -14.64
CA VAL A 293 -4.31 -7.21 -15.30
C VAL A 293 -5.73 -6.67 -15.17
N LEU A 294 -6.07 -6.14 -13.98
CA LEU A 294 -7.29 -5.39 -13.76
C LEU A 294 -7.30 -4.10 -14.60
N GLY A 295 -6.26 -3.27 -14.49
CA GLY A 295 -6.18 -1.96 -15.13
C GLY A 295 -6.31 -1.99 -16.67
N LEU A 296 -5.79 -3.03 -17.32
CA LEU A 296 -5.83 -3.17 -18.77
C LEU A 296 -7.25 -3.15 -19.34
N GLN A 297 -8.25 -3.57 -18.57
CA GLN A 297 -9.65 -3.56 -19.00
C GLN A 297 -10.23 -2.15 -19.15
N ASN A 298 -9.58 -1.14 -18.58
CA ASN A 298 -9.95 0.26 -18.76
C ASN A 298 -9.51 0.79 -20.14
N CYS A 299 -8.59 0.09 -20.82
CA CYS A 299 -8.02 0.49 -22.10
C CYS A 299 -8.41 -0.44 -23.26
N TYR A 300 -8.60 -1.73 -22.97
CA TYR A 300 -8.80 -2.78 -23.96
C TYR A 300 -10.02 -3.63 -23.64
N SER A 301 -10.59 -4.27 -24.66
CA SER A 301 -11.70 -5.21 -24.50
C SER A 301 -11.56 -6.44 -25.42
N GLY A 302 -12.36 -7.48 -25.18
CA GLY A 302 -12.41 -8.66 -26.03
C GLY A 302 -11.07 -9.40 -26.18
N ALA A 303 -10.78 -9.86 -27.39
CA ALA A 303 -9.55 -10.62 -27.69
C ALA A 303 -8.27 -9.78 -27.53
N GLU A 304 -8.35 -8.46 -27.75
CA GLU A 304 -7.21 -7.57 -27.56
C GLU A 304 -6.83 -7.48 -26.07
N LEU A 305 -7.80 -7.29 -25.18
CA LEU A 305 -7.57 -7.30 -23.73
C LEU A 305 -6.88 -8.59 -23.28
N GLU A 306 -7.35 -9.74 -23.76
CA GLU A 306 -6.76 -11.02 -23.41
C GLU A 306 -5.29 -11.11 -23.87
N GLN A 307 -4.99 -10.67 -25.09
CA GLN A 307 -3.61 -10.61 -25.58
C GLN A 307 -2.75 -9.67 -24.73
N GLN A 308 -3.27 -8.51 -24.32
CA GLN A 308 -2.54 -7.58 -23.45
C GLN A 308 -2.22 -8.20 -22.10
N ARG A 309 -3.17 -8.92 -21.48
CA ARG A 309 -2.96 -9.61 -20.19
C ARG A 309 -1.89 -10.70 -20.29
N ILE A 310 -1.89 -11.47 -21.39
CA ILE A 310 -0.86 -12.48 -21.67
C ILE A 310 0.52 -11.82 -21.82
N GLU A 311 0.64 -10.77 -22.65
CA GLU A 311 1.92 -10.10 -22.86
C GLU A 311 2.42 -9.36 -21.61
N TYR A 312 1.51 -8.82 -20.79
CA TYR A 312 1.85 -8.29 -19.48
C TYR A 312 2.44 -9.37 -18.56
N ALA A 313 1.81 -10.54 -18.46
CA ALA A 313 2.32 -11.64 -17.62
C ALA A 313 3.70 -12.14 -18.10
N LYS A 314 3.94 -12.20 -19.41
CA LYS A 314 5.28 -12.48 -19.96
C LYS A 314 6.28 -11.41 -19.57
N PHE A 315 5.90 -10.13 -19.62
CA PHE A 315 6.77 -9.03 -19.22
C PHE A 315 7.09 -9.05 -17.72
N VAL A 316 6.13 -9.39 -16.86
CA VAL A 316 6.37 -9.66 -15.44
C VAL A 316 7.46 -10.73 -15.26
N ASN A 317 7.41 -11.79 -16.08
CA ASN A 317 8.43 -12.83 -16.05
C ASN A 317 9.82 -12.35 -16.50
N GLU A 318 9.88 -11.48 -17.50
CA GLU A 318 11.13 -10.82 -17.92
C GLU A 318 11.71 -9.99 -16.77
N GLY A 319 10.85 -9.27 -16.03
CA GLY A 319 11.24 -8.55 -14.82
C GLY A 319 11.80 -9.47 -13.74
N ALA A 320 11.12 -10.59 -13.45
CA ALA A 320 11.59 -11.58 -12.47
C ALA A 320 12.97 -12.16 -12.82
N LYS A 321 13.16 -12.59 -14.07
CA LYS A 321 14.47 -13.06 -14.55
C LYS A 321 15.56 -11.99 -14.43
N ALA A 322 15.24 -10.76 -14.79
CA ALA A 322 16.18 -9.65 -14.70
C ALA A 322 16.60 -9.37 -13.25
N ILE A 323 15.66 -9.48 -12.32
CA ILE A 323 15.94 -9.33 -10.88
C ILE A 323 16.81 -10.49 -10.40
N HIS A 324 16.44 -11.75 -10.63
CA HIS A 324 17.23 -12.91 -10.18
C HIS A 324 18.67 -12.93 -10.72
N ALA A 325 18.88 -12.40 -11.93
CA ALA A 325 20.24 -12.27 -12.49
C ALA A 325 21.12 -11.26 -11.73
N ILE A 326 20.51 -10.31 -11.01
CA ILE A 326 21.18 -9.24 -10.26
C ILE A 326 21.22 -9.56 -8.76
N ASP A 327 20.11 -10.08 -8.26
CA ASP A 327 19.80 -10.34 -6.86
C ASP A 327 19.24 -11.76 -6.71
N PRO A 328 20.11 -12.76 -6.49
CA PRO A 328 19.69 -14.12 -6.17
C PRO A 328 19.27 -14.28 -4.70
N ASN A 329 19.34 -13.21 -3.90
CA ASN A 329 19.16 -13.25 -2.45
C ASN A 329 17.75 -12.86 -2.01
N HIS A 330 16.89 -12.38 -2.92
CA HIS A 330 15.53 -11.97 -2.59
C HIS A 330 14.49 -12.60 -3.53
N PRO A 331 13.32 -13.00 -3.01
CA PRO A 331 12.23 -13.50 -3.85
C PRO A 331 11.62 -12.40 -4.72
N VAL A 332 10.96 -12.80 -5.79
CA VAL A 332 10.19 -11.93 -6.69
C VAL A 332 8.73 -12.37 -6.75
N THR A 333 7.82 -11.40 -6.66
CA THR A 333 6.36 -11.59 -6.83
C THR A 333 5.76 -10.55 -7.78
N SER A 334 4.47 -10.68 -8.07
CA SER A 334 3.67 -9.69 -8.79
C SER A 334 2.27 -9.66 -8.21
N THR A 335 1.74 -8.45 -8.00
CA THR A 335 0.47 -8.21 -7.32
C THR A 335 -0.62 -7.82 -8.30
N ASP A 336 -1.80 -8.41 -8.16
CA ASP A 336 -3.01 -7.97 -8.85
C ASP A 336 -4.25 -8.02 -7.94
N ALA A 337 -5.36 -7.47 -8.43
CA ALA A 337 -6.62 -7.41 -7.71
C ALA A 337 -7.30 -8.79 -7.76
N TRP A 338 -7.71 -9.27 -6.59
CA TRP A 338 -8.20 -10.63 -6.37
C TRP A 338 -7.24 -11.67 -6.99
N THR A 339 -7.74 -12.84 -7.35
CA THR A 339 -6.93 -13.97 -7.83
C THR A 339 -6.92 -14.09 -9.37
N GLY A 340 -7.52 -13.13 -10.08
CA GLY A 340 -7.75 -13.19 -11.53
C GLY A 340 -6.46 -13.21 -12.38
N ALA A 341 -5.35 -12.68 -11.86
CA ALA A 341 -4.07 -12.70 -12.54
C ALA A 341 -3.32 -14.05 -12.43
N TRP A 342 -3.64 -14.85 -11.42
CA TRP A 342 -2.88 -16.07 -11.11
C TRP A 342 -2.88 -17.12 -12.24
N PRO A 343 -3.97 -17.35 -13.00
CA PRO A 343 -3.93 -18.22 -14.19
C PRO A 343 -2.87 -17.78 -15.21
N TYR A 344 -2.73 -16.48 -15.46
CA TYR A 344 -1.72 -15.94 -16.37
C TYR A 344 -0.32 -16.15 -15.81
N TYR A 345 -0.08 -15.85 -14.53
CA TYR A 345 1.23 -16.03 -13.91
C TYR A 345 1.66 -17.50 -13.84
N LYS A 346 0.72 -18.42 -13.61
CA LYS A 346 0.99 -19.86 -13.64
C LYS A 346 1.53 -20.31 -15.01
N GLN A 347 1.02 -19.74 -16.09
CA GLN A 347 1.39 -20.14 -17.45
C GLN A 347 2.59 -19.35 -18.01
N TYR A 348 2.65 -18.05 -17.73
CA TYR A 348 3.54 -17.12 -18.42
C TYR A 348 4.59 -16.47 -17.51
N SER A 349 4.48 -16.65 -16.18
CA SER A 349 5.42 -16.10 -15.20
C SER A 349 6.04 -17.16 -14.26
N PRO A 350 6.65 -18.23 -14.82
CA PRO A 350 7.22 -19.31 -14.03
C PRO A 350 8.37 -18.89 -13.10
N ASP A 351 9.03 -17.76 -13.36
CA ASP A 351 10.16 -17.26 -12.57
C ASP A 351 9.74 -16.42 -11.34
N LEU A 352 8.44 -16.23 -11.07
CA LEU A 352 8.01 -15.68 -9.77
C LEU A 352 8.24 -16.70 -8.64
N ASP A 353 8.73 -16.29 -7.48
CA ASP A 353 8.97 -17.21 -6.36
C ASP A 353 7.69 -17.51 -5.56
N LEU A 354 6.75 -16.57 -5.57
CA LEU A 354 5.47 -16.63 -4.89
C LEU A 354 4.41 -15.85 -5.66
N LEU A 355 3.14 -16.10 -5.36
CA LEU A 355 2.03 -15.30 -5.86
C LEU A 355 1.72 -14.16 -4.86
N ALA A 356 1.19 -13.05 -5.35
CA ALA A 356 0.64 -11.99 -4.51
C ALA A 356 -0.78 -11.60 -4.97
N VAL A 357 -1.53 -10.99 -4.07
CA VAL A 357 -2.93 -10.62 -4.29
C VAL A 357 -3.33 -9.44 -3.40
N ASN A 358 -4.05 -8.50 -3.98
CA ASN A 358 -4.85 -7.52 -3.28
C ASN A 358 -6.27 -8.07 -3.12
N SER A 359 -6.78 -8.20 -1.90
CA SER A 359 -8.15 -8.66 -1.68
C SER A 359 -8.75 -7.93 -0.48
N TYR A 360 -9.87 -7.27 -0.73
CA TYR A 360 -10.69 -6.57 0.25
C TYR A 360 -12.00 -7.33 0.40
N GLY A 361 -12.59 -7.30 1.60
CA GLY A 361 -13.91 -7.88 1.93
C GLY A 361 -14.02 -9.42 1.84
N ASN A 362 -13.33 -10.06 0.90
CA ASN A 362 -13.42 -11.47 0.52
C ASN A 362 -12.06 -12.19 0.59
N VAL A 363 -11.19 -11.76 1.53
CA VAL A 363 -9.85 -12.34 1.72
C VAL A 363 -9.87 -13.86 1.91
N CYS A 364 -10.92 -14.38 2.55
CA CYS A 364 -11.05 -15.80 2.83
C CYS A 364 -11.22 -16.67 1.57
N GLN A 365 -11.72 -16.08 0.47
CA GLN A 365 -11.87 -16.78 -0.81
C GLN A 365 -10.52 -17.08 -1.47
N VAL A 366 -9.47 -16.30 -1.20
CA VAL A 366 -8.13 -16.48 -1.77
C VAL A 366 -7.60 -17.90 -1.54
N ARG A 367 -7.86 -18.49 -0.37
CA ARG A 367 -7.51 -19.89 -0.08
C ARG A 367 -8.18 -20.85 -1.05
N GLN A 368 -9.48 -20.71 -1.26
CA GLN A 368 -10.24 -21.64 -2.10
C GLN A 368 -9.85 -21.48 -3.58
N ASP A 369 -9.61 -20.24 -4.03
CA ASP A 369 -9.10 -19.97 -5.37
C ASP A 369 -7.72 -20.59 -5.59
N TRP A 370 -6.85 -20.53 -4.57
CA TRP A 370 -5.55 -21.18 -4.64
C TRP A 370 -5.67 -22.70 -4.83
N ILE A 371 -6.55 -23.34 -4.06
CA ILE A 371 -6.83 -24.79 -4.15
C ILE A 371 -7.40 -25.14 -5.52
N ASN A 372 -8.42 -24.41 -5.96
CA ASN A 372 -9.13 -24.67 -7.21
C ASN A 372 -8.24 -24.48 -8.44
N GLY A 373 -7.36 -23.47 -8.41
CA GLY A 373 -6.41 -23.22 -9.50
C GLY A 373 -5.22 -24.18 -9.51
N GLY A 374 -5.09 -25.04 -8.50
CA GLY A 374 -4.00 -26.03 -8.39
C GLY A 374 -2.63 -25.38 -8.49
N TYR A 375 -2.42 -24.29 -7.75
CA TYR A 375 -1.14 -23.58 -7.76
C TYR A 375 -0.10 -24.31 -6.90
N THR A 376 1.15 -24.18 -7.30
CA THR A 376 2.30 -24.87 -6.70
C THR A 376 3.33 -23.92 -6.11
N LYS A 377 2.91 -22.69 -5.85
CA LYS A 377 3.70 -21.65 -5.18
C LYS A 377 2.91 -21.13 -3.99
N PRO A 378 3.56 -20.75 -2.89
CA PRO A 378 2.89 -20.06 -1.80
C PRO A 378 2.42 -18.67 -2.25
N TYR A 379 1.63 -18.01 -1.41
CA TYR A 379 1.19 -16.64 -1.69
C TYR A 379 1.33 -15.72 -0.48
N ILE A 380 1.27 -14.42 -0.76
CA ILE A 380 1.20 -13.36 0.23
C ILE A 380 0.02 -12.42 -0.11
N LEU A 381 -0.74 -11.98 0.90
CA LEU A 381 -1.73 -10.92 0.72
C LEU A 381 -1.01 -9.58 0.78
N THR A 382 -0.99 -8.83 -0.32
CA THR A 382 -0.24 -7.57 -0.42
C THR A 382 -1.06 -6.34 -0.10
N GLU A 383 -2.38 -6.44 -0.21
CA GLU A 383 -3.33 -5.48 0.33
C GLU A 383 -4.56 -6.24 0.81
N GLY A 384 -5.07 -5.89 1.98
CA GLY A 384 -6.36 -6.38 2.42
C GLY A 384 -6.81 -5.84 3.75
N GLY A 385 -8.06 -6.15 4.08
CA GLY A 385 -8.77 -5.58 5.21
C GLY A 385 -10.28 -5.64 4.96
N PRO A 386 -11.06 -4.66 5.46
CA PRO A 386 -12.50 -4.60 5.25
C PRO A 386 -12.87 -4.40 3.77
N ALA A 387 -14.16 -4.41 3.47
CA ALA A 387 -14.68 -4.20 2.11
C ALA A 387 -14.34 -2.80 1.58
N GLY A 388 -13.96 -2.71 0.30
CA GLY A 388 -13.74 -1.43 -0.40
C GLY A 388 -15.01 -0.78 -0.90
N GLU A 389 -14.90 0.46 -1.39
CA GLU A 389 -16.05 1.23 -1.92
C GLU A 389 -16.78 0.51 -3.06
N TRP A 390 -16.04 -0.29 -3.83
CA TRP A 390 -16.55 -1.07 -4.97
C TRP A 390 -17.23 -2.40 -4.56
N GLU A 391 -17.18 -2.77 -3.28
CA GLU A 391 -17.71 -4.05 -2.77
C GLU A 391 -18.96 -3.87 -1.91
N VAL A 392 -19.33 -2.63 -1.60
CA VAL A 392 -20.48 -2.31 -0.76
C VAL A 392 -21.63 -1.75 -1.60
N PRO A 393 -22.89 -2.02 -1.22
CA PRO A 393 -24.04 -1.40 -1.89
C PRO A 393 -24.03 0.11 -1.64
N ASN A 394 -24.67 0.86 -2.54
CA ASN A 394 -24.96 2.26 -2.30
C ASN A 394 -26.11 2.42 -1.28
N ASP A 395 -26.04 3.48 -0.49
CA ASP A 395 -27.13 3.93 0.38
C ASP A 395 -28.24 4.65 -0.39
N ALA A 396 -29.23 5.18 0.33
CA ALA A 396 -30.39 5.87 -0.25
C ALA A 396 -30.03 7.13 -1.06
N ASN A 397 -28.82 7.67 -0.92
CA ASN A 397 -28.33 8.83 -1.68
C ASN A 397 -27.44 8.44 -2.87
N GLY A 398 -27.21 7.15 -3.11
CA GLY A 398 -26.33 6.67 -4.18
C GLY A 398 -24.85 6.65 -3.79
N VAL A 399 -24.54 6.73 -2.50
CA VAL A 399 -23.17 6.75 -1.96
C VAL A 399 -22.80 5.36 -1.44
N PRO A 400 -21.60 4.81 -1.75
CA PRO A 400 -21.13 3.55 -1.17
C PRO A 400 -21.28 3.54 0.36
N ASN A 401 -22.00 2.54 0.86
CA ASN A 401 -22.31 2.41 2.28
C ASN A 401 -21.07 1.96 3.05
N GLU A 402 -20.33 2.94 3.57
CA GLU A 402 -19.07 2.71 4.26
C GLU A 402 -19.26 1.87 5.52
N PRO A 403 -18.43 0.81 5.73
CA PRO A 403 -18.46 0.05 6.97
C PRO A 403 -18.17 0.94 8.18
N THR A 404 -18.89 0.70 9.27
CA THR A 404 -18.64 1.35 10.58
C THR A 404 -17.22 1.07 11.07
N ASP A 405 -16.69 1.89 11.99
CA ASP A 405 -15.32 1.67 12.53
C ASP A 405 -15.18 0.28 13.20
N VAL A 406 -16.26 -0.21 13.82
CA VAL A 406 -16.36 -1.55 14.41
C VAL A 406 -16.27 -2.64 13.33
N GLN A 407 -17.01 -2.49 12.23
CA GLN A 407 -16.94 -3.44 11.11
C GLN A 407 -15.58 -3.42 10.43
N LYS A 408 -14.91 -2.26 10.35
CA LYS A 408 -13.55 -2.16 9.81
C LYS A 408 -12.53 -2.89 10.68
N ARG A 409 -12.58 -2.66 12.00
CA ARG A 409 -11.79 -3.42 13.00
C ARG A 409 -11.95 -4.93 12.78
N ASP A 410 -13.18 -5.40 12.67
CA ASP A 410 -13.48 -6.83 12.51
C ASP A 410 -13.00 -7.36 11.14
N GLY A 411 -13.10 -6.56 10.08
CA GLY A 411 -12.60 -6.87 8.75
C GLY A 411 -11.09 -7.11 8.70
N TYR A 412 -10.29 -6.30 9.41
CA TYR A 412 -8.84 -6.52 9.52
C TYR A 412 -8.50 -7.82 10.25
N LEU A 413 -9.19 -8.09 11.37
CA LEU A 413 -9.00 -9.34 12.13
C LEU A 413 -9.38 -10.55 11.27
N GLN A 414 -10.49 -10.47 10.55
CA GLN A 414 -10.95 -11.53 9.64
C GLN A 414 -9.94 -11.77 8.51
N ALA A 415 -9.44 -10.71 7.87
CA ALA A 415 -8.43 -10.82 6.82
C ALA A 415 -7.18 -11.55 7.32
N TRP A 416 -6.66 -11.15 8.49
CA TRP A 416 -5.51 -11.82 9.11
C TRP A 416 -5.77 -13.29 9.45
N ASN A 417 -6.93 -13.60 10.04
CA ASN A 417 -7.31 -14.97 10.38
C ASN A 417 -7.44 -15.85 9.14
N CYS A 418 -7.98 -15.32 8.05
CA CYS A 418 -8.14 -16.06 6.80
C CYS A 418 -6.79 -16.37 6.14
N VAL A 419 -5.85 -15.41 6.17
CA VAL A 419 -4.47 -15.63 5.71
C VAL A 419 -3.74 -16.65 6.58
N THR A 420 -3.70 -16.43 7.89
CA THR A 420 -2.96 -17.33 8.82
C THR A 420 -3.58 -18.72 8.93
N GLY A 421 -4.87 -18.86 8.65
CA GLY A 421 -5.58 -20.13 8.56
C GLY A 421 -5.18 -21.01 7.37
N HIS A 422 -4.42 -20.50 6.39
CA HIS A 422 -3.84 -21.28 5.30
C HIS A 422 -2.36 -21.59 5.56
N THR A 423 -2.12 -22.26 6.70
CA THR A 423 -0.79 -22.59 7.21
C THR A 423 0.05 -23.36 6.18
N GLY A 424 1.31 -22.96 6.04
CA GLY A 424 2.24 -23.58 5.10
C GLY A 424 2.02 -23.18 3.63
N VAL A 425 1.06 -22.30 3.32
CA VAL A 425 0.83 -21.79 1.95
C VAL A 425 0.78 -20.28 1.90
N ALA A 426 0.01 -19.65 2.79
CA ALA A 426 0.00 -18.20 2.91
C ALA A 426 1.12 -17.74 3.85
N LEU A 427 2.02 -16.89 3.34
CA LEU A 427 3.23 -16.48 4.07
C LEU A 427 3.03 -15.25 4.97
N GLY A 428 1.82 -14.68 4.95
CA GLY A 428 1.43 -13.51 5.74
C GLY A 428 0.71 -12.47 4.89
N ALA A 429 0.59 -11.26 5.44
CA ALA A 429 -0.18 -10.19 4.84
C ALA A 429 0.43 -8.81 5.10
N THR A 430 0.28 -7.90 4.15
CA THR A 430 0.30 -6.45 4.38
C THR A 430 -1.12 -5.91 4.35
N LEU A 431 -1.62 -5.50 5.52
CA LEU A 431 -2.96 -4.91 5.64
C LEU A 431 -2.93 -3.46 5.18
N PHE A 432 -4.00 -3.04 4.50
CA PHE A 432 -4.14 -1.70 3.95
C PHE A 432 -4.97 -0.85 4.92
N HIS A 433 -4.49 0.18 5.61
CA HIS A 433 -3.34 1.01 5.26
C HIS A 433 -2.80 1.81 6.44
N TYR A 434 -1.48 2.09 6.44
CA TYR A 434 -0.88 3.08 7.33
C TYR A 434 -0.50 4.34 6.57
N GLY A 435 -1.15 5.45 6.93
CA GLY A 435 -0.87 6.79 6.42
C GLY A 435 -1.32 7.86 7.41
N ASN A 436 -0.98 9.12 7.15
CA ASN A 436 -1.48 10.27 7.94
C ASN A 436 -2.56 11.05 7.17
N GLU A 437 -2.79 10.70 5.91
CA GLU A 437 -3.70 11.32 4.98
C GLU A 437 -5.13 10.80 5.11
N ASN A 438 -6.04 11.50 4.43
CA ASN A 438 -7.35 10.98 4.10
C ASN A 438 -7.21 10.02 2.90
N ASP A 439 -7.88 8.86 2.97
CA ASP A 439 -7.92 7.86 1.91
C ASP A 439 -9.33 7.67 1.35
N PHE A 440 -9.44 7.42 0.04
CA PHE A 440 -10.71 7.27 -0.69
C PHE A 440 -11.69 8.44 -0.48
N GLY A 441 -11.16 9.66 -0.41
CA GLY A 441 -11.94 10.88 -0.27
C GLY A 441 -12.50 11.15 1.13
N ALA A 442 -12.04 10.40 2.14
CA ALA A 442 -12.06 10.74 3.55
C ALA A 442 -11.23 9.74 4.37
N VAL A 443 -11.82 8.79 5.11
CA VAL A 443 -11.08 7.82 5.93
C VAL A 443 -11.69 6.43 5.82
N TRP A 444 -11.50 5.79 4.68
CA TRP A 444 -12.04 4.45 4.45
C TRP A 444 -11.21 3.38 5.17
N PHE A 445 -9.95 3.20 4.81
CA PHE A 445 -9.06 2.17 5.31
C PHE A 445 -7.98 2.66 6.27
N ASN A 446 -7.59 3.93 6.20
CA ASN A 446 -6.44 4.40 6.97
C ASN A 446 -6.66 4.16 8.48
N ILE A 447 -5.69 3.49 9.12
CA ILE A 447 -5.76 3.12 10.54
C ILE A 447 -5.31 4.24 11.49
N ALA A 448 -4.61 5.26 10.97
CA ALA A 448 -4.03 6.35 11.75
C ALA A 448 -4.16 7.74 11.07
N PRO A 449 -5.33 8.12 10.53
CA PRO A 449 -5.49 9.43 9.86
C PRO A 449 -5.13 10.58 10.79
N GLY A 450 -4.37 11.56 10.29
CA GLY A 450 -3.88 12.67 11.10
C GLY A 450 -2.97 12.27 12.27
N GLY A 451 -2.47 11.03 12.29
CA GLY A 451 -1.72 10.46 13.42
C GLY A 451 -2.60 9.95 14.57
N GLU A 452 -3.92 10.00 14.44
CA GLU A 452 -4.89 9.58 15.45
C GLU A 452 -5.27 8.11 15.25
N LYS A 453 -5.11 7.27 16.27
CA LYS A 453 -5.28 5.81 16.13
C LYS A 453 -6.75 5.41 16.20
N ARG A 454 -7.19 4.60 15.24
CA ARG A 454 -8.55 4.04 15.17
C ARG A 454 -8.65 2.64 15.75
N LEU A 455 -9.86 2.09 15.87
CA LEU A 455 -10.06 0.70 16.31
C LEU A 455 -9.26 -0.30 15.46
N SER A 456 -9.17 -0.05 14.16
CA SER A 456 -8.36 -0.84 13.22
C SER A 456 -6.87 -0.92 13.60
N TYR A 457 -6.27 0.15 14.12
CA TYR A 457 -4.88 0.14 14.59
C TYR A 457 -4.67 -0.89 15.71
N TYR A 458 -5.60 -0.91 16.67
CA TYR A 458 -5.55 -1.83 17.81
C TYR A 458 -5.90 -3.27 17.42
N ALA A 459 -6.79 -3.47 16.44
CA ALA A 459 -7.02 -4.78 15.84
C ALA A 459 -5.75 -5.34 15.20
N ILE A 460 -5.00 -4.52 14.47
CA ILE A 460 -3.74 -4.95 13.85
C ILE A 460 -2.68 -5.25 14.92
N ARG A 461 -2.57 -4.40 15.94
CA ARG A 461 -1.73 -4.66 17.12
C ARG A 461 -2.05 -6.02 17.75
N GLN A 462 -3.33 -6.33 17.95
CA GLN A 462 -3.77 -7.62 18.49
C GLN A 462 -3.41 -8.77 17.54
N ALA A 463 -3.75 -8.66 16.25
CA ALA A 463 -3.50 -9.66 15.23
C ALA A 463 -2.02 -10.05 15.15
N TYR A 464 -1.12 -9.06 15.31
CA TYR A 464 0.32 -9.25 15.20
C TYR A 464 0.99 -9.68 16.49
N GLY A 465 0.21 -9.87 17.57
CA GLY A 465 0.72 -10.26 18.88
C GLY A 465 1.47 -9.15 19.59
N GLY A 466 1.14 -7.88 19.28
CA GLY A 466 1.58 -6.74 20.06
C GLY A 466 1.06 -6.80 21.50
N PRO A 467 1.63 -5.98 22.42
CA PRO A 467 1.25 -6.02 23.83
C PRO A 467 -0.25 -5.75 24.00
N ALA A 468 -0.89 -6.31 25.02
CA ALA A 468 -2.27 -5.97 25.38
C ALA A 468 -2.34 -4.67 26.21
N GLY A 469 -3.54 -4.08 26.31
CA GLY A 469 -3.82 -2.93 27.16
C GLY A 469 -3.33 -1.58 26.62
N GLY A 470 -3.37 -0.58 27.51
CA GLY A 470 -3.22 0.83 27.14
C GLY A 470 -4.57 1.42 26.71
N ASN A 471 -4.56 2.73 26.50
CA ASN A 471 -5.74 3.49 26.17
C ASN A 471 -6.21 3.25 24.72
N THR A 472 -7.51 3.01 24.54
CA THR A 472 -8.12 2.56 23.29
C THR A 472 -9.17 3.54 22.76
N PRO A 473 -9.44 3.54 21.43
CA PRO A 473 -10.30 4.54 20.82
C PRO A 473 -11.75 4.46 21.29
N PRO A 474 -12.47 5.59 21.29
CA PRO A 474 -13.92 5.62 21.47
C PRO A 474 -14.64 4.73 20.46
N VAL A 475 -15.66 4.00 20.93
CA VAL A 475 -16.44 3.07 20.11
C VAL A 475 -17.80 3.66 19.80
N ILE A 476 -18.02 4.05 18.54
CA ILE A 476 -19.33 4.48 18.05
C ILE A 476 -20.12 3.24 17.65
N SER A 477 -21.20 2.96 18.38
CA SER A 477 -22.08 1.81 18.16
C SER A 477 -23.23 2.12 17.21
N ASN A 478 -23.64 3.39 17.13
CA ASN A 478 -24.67 3.85 16.21
C ASN A 478 -24.54 5.36 15.95
N MET A 479 -24.96 5.77 14.76
CA MET A 479 -25.11 7.17 14.37
C MET A 479 -26.35 7.29 13.48
N THR A 480 -27.25 8.22 13.78
CA THR A 480 -28.45 8.48 12.96
C THR A 480 -28.63 9.95 12.66
N LEU A 481 -29.14 10.24 11.46
CA LEU A 481 -29.52 11.57 11.03
C LEU A 481 -31.05 11.68 11.03
N SER A 482 -31.57 12.75 11.59
CA SER A 482 -33.02 13.06 11.57
C SER A 482 -33.60 13.22 10.15
N ARG A 483 -32.77 13.57 9.17
CA ARG A 483 -33.15 13.76 7.77
C ARG A 483 -31.96 13.50 6.85
N THR A 484 -32.15 12.73 5.77
CA THR A 484 -31.07 12.30 4.88
C THR A 484 -31.29 12.62 3.39
N THR A 485 -32.53 12.81 2.93
CA THR A 485 -32.82 12.87 1.48
C THR A 485 -33.08 14.27 0.93
N ASP A 486 -33.36 15.24 1.79
CA ASP A 486 -33.91 16.53 1.41
C ASP A 486 -33.61 17.62 2.44
N VAL A 487 -32.36 17.71 2.88
CA VAL A 487 -31.92 18.70 3.87
C VAL A 487 -31.80 20.09 3.22
N PRO A 488 -32.49 21.13 3.73
CA PRO A 488 -32.37 22.48 3.19
C PRO A 488 -30.94 23.04 3.27
N ALA A 489 -30.46 23.64 2.19
CA ALA A 489 -29.18 24.36 2.14
C ALA A 489 -29.01 25.35 3.29
N GLY A 490 -27.86 25.32 3.95
CA GLY A 490 -27.57 26.17 5.12
C GLY A 490 -28.41 25.88 6.37
N GLY A 491 -29.29 24.88 6.33
CA GLY A 491 -30.11 24.47 7.46
C GLY A 491 -29.32 23.64 8.49
N THR A 492 -30.06 22.93 9.33
CA THR A 492 -29.48 22.05 10.35
C THR A 492 -30.11 20.67 10.33
N ILE A 493 -29.33 19.66 10.72
CA ILE A 493 -29.81 18.30 10.99
C ILE A 493 -29.52 17.93 12.45
N GLN A 494 -30.44 17.19 13.06
CA GLN A 494 -30.16 16.51 14.33
C GLN A 494 -29.39 15.22 14.07
N VAL A 495 -28.34 15.01 14.85
CA VAL A 495 -27.44 13.87 14.79
C VAL A 495 -27.40 13.20 16.17
N ASP A 496 -27.85 11.95 16.22
CA ASP A 496 -27.77 11.12 17.41
C ASP A 496 -26.58 10.16 17.28
N VAL A 497 -25.72 10.12 18.29
CA VAL A 497 -24.51 9.29 18.30
C VAL A 497 -24.47 8.50 19.59
N ALA A 498 -24.43 7.18 19.48
CA ALA A 498 -24.25 6.27 20.61
C ALA A 498 -22.78 5.86 20.69
N VAL A 499 -22.03 6.48 21.60
CA VAL A 499 -20.58 6.28 21.75
C VAL A 499 -20.21 5.93 23.18
N THR A 500 -19.20 5.08 23.34
CA THR A 500 -18.61 4.74 24.64
C THR A 500 -17.09 4.78 24.55
N ASP A 501 -16.44 5.29 25.60
CA ASP A 501 -14.99 5.17 25.75
C ASP A 501 -14.65 3.96 26.64
N PRO A 502 -13.86 2.99 26.17
CA PRO A 502 -13.50 1.82 26.98
C PRO A 502 -12.68 2.14 28.24
N ASP A 503 -11.96 3.26 28.23
CA ASP A 503 -11.06 3.69 29.29
C ASP A 503 -11.68 4.76 30.22
N GLY A 504 -12.88 5.23 29.87
CA GLY A 504 -13.64 6.22 30.63
C GLY A 504 -13.17 7.66 30.43
N ASP A 505 -12.46 7.95 29.33
CA ASP A 505 -12.00 9.29 29.00
C ASP A 505 -13.14 10.22 28.57
N ALA A 506 -12.88 11.53 28.73
CA ALA A 506 -13.78 12.56 28.25
C ALA A 506 -13.75 12.63 26.72
N LEU A 507 -14.93 12.61 26.10
CA LEU A 507 -15.07 12.58 24.66
C LEU A 507 -15.30 13.97 24.06
N THR A 508 -14.66 14.24 22.93
CA THR A 508 -14.91 15.43 22.11
C THR A 508 -15.33 15.03 20.71
N HIS A 509 -16.45 15.58 20.24
CA HIS A 509 -16.98 15.36 18.89
C HIS A 509 -16.53 16.48 17.95
N GLU A 510 -16.13 16.13 16.73
CA GLU A 510 -15.88 17.05 15.63
C GLU A 510 -16.60 16.58 14.38
N PHE A 511 -17.62 17.32 13.97
CA PHE A 511 -18.37 17.04 12.75
C PHE A 511 -17.68 17.65 11.53
N LYS A 512 -17.48 16.83 10.50
CA LYS A 512 -16.92 17.24 9.21
C LYS A 512 -17.80 16.81 8.06
N VAL A 513 -17.78 17.56 6.97
CA VAL A 513 -18.48 17.23 5.73
C VAL A 513 -17.49 17.05 4.58
N GLY A 514 -17.75 16.07 3.72
CA GLY A 514 -16.97 15.77 2.51
C GLY A 514 -17.80 15.93 1.24
N GLY A 515 -17.23 16.63 0.25
CA GLY A 515 -17.87 16.97 -1.03
C GLY A 515 -17.59 16.00 -2.18
N LYS A 516 -16.94 14.85 -1.93
CA LYS A 516 -16.50 13.87 -2.94
C LYS A 516 -17.57 13.56 -4.00
N TYR A 517 -18.83 13.40 -3.59
CA TYR A 517 -19.93 13.03 -4.49
C TYR A 517 -20.58 14.21 -5.22
N ILE A 518 -19.96 15.39 -5.16
CA ILE A 518 -20.39 16.62 -5.85
C ILE A 518 -19.37 17.00 -6.91
N ASP A 519 -18.09 17.06 -6.53
CA ASP A 519 -17.01 17.58 -7.38
C ASP A 519 -15.74 16.72 -7.34
N ASN A 520 -15.84 15.50 -6.80
CA ASN A 520 -14.71 14.59 -6.60
C ASN A 520 -13.63 15.15 -5.64
N ASN A 521 -13.94 16.19 -4.86
CA ASN A 521 -13.03 16.70 -3.83
C ASN A 521 -13.12 15.87 -2.55
N GLY A 522 -12.05 15.12 -2.25
CA GLY A 522 -11.92 14.32 -1.05
C GLY A 522 -11.59 15.07 0.25
N SER A 523 -11.54 16.40 0.21
CA SER A 523 -11.23 17.21 1.39
C SER A 523 -12.39 17.22 2.39
N LEU A 524 -12.06 17.18 3.67
CA LEU A 524 -13.03 17.30 4.76
C LEU A 524 -12.99 18.69 5.37
N VAL A 525 -14.15 19.28 5.60
CA VAL A 525 -14.30 20.60 6.22
C VAL A 525 -15.11 20.47 7.49
N THR A 526 -14.58 21.00 8.60
CA THR A 526 -15.30 21.06 9.88
C THR A 526 -16.54 21.93 9.73
N THR A 527 -17.69 21.41 10.18
CA THR A 527 -18.97 22.12 10.12
C THR A 527 -19.43 22.55 11.53
N PRO A 528 -20.06 23.72 11.69
CA PRO A 528 -20.59 24.14 12.98
C PRO A 528 -21.55 23.11 13.56
N SER A 529 -21.39 22.86 14.85
CA SER A 529 -22.25 21.96 15.61
C SER A 529 -22.43 22.46 17.04
N SER A 530 -23.51 22.04 17.69
CA SER A 530 -23.81 22.38 19.09
C SER A 530 -24.60 21.27 19.77
N GLY A 531 -24.57 21.27 21.11
CA GLY A 531 -25.18 20.25 21.94
C GLY A 531 -24.14 19.31 22.56
N THR A 532 -24.60 18.48 23.49
CA THR A 532 -23.83 17.40 24.12
C THR A 532 -24.43 16.02 23.82
N GLY A 533 -25.31 15.96 22.80
CA GLY A 533 -26.13 14.81 22.42
C GLY A 533 -27.62 15.00 22.75
N PRO A 534 -28.55 14.87 21.77
CA PRO A 534 -28.34 14.94 20.32
C PRO A 534 -27.61 16.23 19.89
N PHE A 535 -26.89 16.17 18.77
CA PHE A 535 -26.17 17.30 18.22
C PHE A 535 -26.99 17.99 17.12
N THR A 536 -26.99 19.31 17.12
CA THR A 536 -27.47 20.11 15.99
C THR A 536 -26.27 20.45 15.11
N VAL A 537 -26.26 19.96 13.87
CA VAL A 537 -25.18 20.16 12.90
C VAL A 537 -25.66 21.03 11.75
N THR A 538 -24.92 22.07 11.41
CA THR A 538 -25.20 22.93 10.24
C THR A 538 -24.77 22.21 8.97
N VAL A 539 -25.57 22.29 7.90
CA VAL A 539 -25.23 21.70 6.60
C VAL A 539 -24.71 22.75 5.61
N PRO A 540 -23.94 22.34 4.58
CA PRO A 540 -23.46 23.25 3.55
C PRO A 540 -24.58 23.98 2.77
N GLN A 541 -24.22 25.12 2.16
CA GLN A 541 -25.09 25.85 1.23
C GLN A 541 -25.16 25.18 -0.14
N ARG A 542 -24.04 24.65 -0.61
CA ARG A 542 -23.94 24.01 -1.91
C ARG A 542 -24.79 22.74 -1.97
N LEU A 543 -25.63 22.67 -3.00
CA LEU A 543 -26.52 21.54 -3.24
C LEU A 543 -25.74 20.28 -3.65
N GLY A 544 -26.34 19.12 -3.40
CA GLY A 544 -25.77 17.84 -3.80
C GLY A 544 -25.72 16.82 -2.68
N VAL A 545 -25.05 15.70 -2.92
CA VAL A 545 -24.88 14.64 -1.92
C VAL A 545 -23.60 14.86 -1.15
N TRP A 546 -23.74 15.01 0.16
CA TRP A 546 -22.65 15.19 1.11
C TRP A 546 -22.50 13.95 1.98
N LYS A 547 -21.30 13.76 2.51
CA LYS A 547 -21.06 12.78 3.57
C LYS A 547 -20.65 13.48 4.84
N LEU A 548 -21.38 13.25 5.93
CA LEU A 548 -21.07 13.70 7.27
C LEU A 548 -20.16 12.66 7.95
N TYR A 549 -19.16 13.15 8.67
CA TYR A 549 -18.24 12.38 9.50
C TYR A 549 -18.31 12.93 10.92
N ASP A 550 -18.41 12.05 11.92
CA ASP A 550 -18.20 12.39 13.32
C ASP A 550 -16.85 11.82 13.77
N TYR A 551 -15.92 12.69 14.13
CA TYR A 551 -14.63 12.34 14.73
C TYR A 551 -14.77 12.47 16.24
N VAL A 552 -14.81 11.33 16.95
CA VAL A 552 -14.92 11.29 18.41
C VAL A 552 -13.57 10.96 19.01
N ARG A 553 -12.98 11.91 19.75
CA ARG A 553 -11.64 11.80 20.34
C ARG A 553 -11.70 11.65 21.84
N ASP A 554 -10.73 10.93 22.39
CA ASP A 554 -10.50 10.71 23.81
C ASP A 554 -9.45 11.67 24.44
N GLY A 555 -8.76 12.46 23.62
CA GLY A 555 -7.65 13.32 24.05
C GLY A 555 -6.36 12.56 24.40
N LYS A 556 -6.27 11.27 24.09
CA LYS A 556 -5.10 10.39 24.27
C LYS A 556 -4.45 9.98 22.94
N GLY A 557 -4.90 10.60 21.86
CA GLY A 557 -4.41 10.34 20.50
C GLY A 557 -5.14 9.21 19.79
N ASN A 558 -6.35 8.86 20.24
CA ASN A 558 -7.22 7.95 19.53
C ASN A 558 -8.50 8.64 19.04
N VAL A 559 -9.11 8.03 18.03
CA VAL A 559 -10.32 8.54 17.40
C VAL A 559 -11.23 7.40 16.96
N GLY A 560 -12.52 7.50 17.29
CA GLY A 560 -13.59 6.75 16.66
C GLY A 560 -14.22 7.58 15.55
N ILE A 561 -14.49 6.99 14.37
CA ILE A 561 -15.06 7.72 13.22
C ILE A 561 -16.27 6.98 12.68
N GLU A 562 -17.40 7.67 12.55
CA GLU A 562 -18.61 7.15 11.92
C GLU A 562 -19.15 8.13 10.88
N THR A 563 -19.86 7.62 9.87
CA THR A 563 -20.23 8.43 8.70
C THR A 563 -21.66 8.20 8.24
N ARG A 564 -22.32 9.24 7.72
CA ARG A 564 -23.64 9.12 7.09
C ARG A 564 -23.73 10.07 5.91
N SER A 565 -24.33 9.63 4.80
CA SER A 565 -24.62 10.54 3.68
C SER A 565 -25.94 11.29 3.90
N PHE A 566 -26.02 12.48 3.32
CA PHE A 566 -27.25 13.24 3.21
C PHE A 566 -27.26 14.08 1.94
N ARG A 567 -28.46 14.41 1.43
CA ARG A 567 -28.64 15.27 0.27
C ARG A 567 -29.08 16.66 0.69
N VAL A 568 -28.30 17.66 0.28
CA VAL A 568 -28.64 19.08 0.39
C VAL A 568 -29.47 19.50 -0.81
N VAL A 569 -30.62 20.11 -0.55
CA VAL A 569 -31.58 20.60 -1.54
C VAL A 569 -31.87 22.08 -1.33
N ALA A 570 -32.39 22.75 -2.36
CA ALA A 570 -32.79 24.14 -2.24
C ALA A 570 -33.82 24.31 -1.10
N PRO A 571 -33.70 25.35 -0.26
CA PRO A 571 -34.64 25.58 0.82
C PRO A 571 -36.06 25.77 0.27
N PRO A 572 -37.09 25.21 0.91
CA PRO A 572 -38.47 25.44 0.49
C PRO A 572 -38.82 26.92 0.65
N VAL A 573 -39.39 27.51 -0.40
CA VAL A 573 -39.86 28.90 -0.38
C VAL A 573 -41.34 28.94 -0.07
N ALA A 574 -41.72 29.69 0.96
CA ALA A 574 -43.14 29.92 1.28
C ALA A 574 -43.79 30.85 0.26
N GLY A 575 -44.91 30.41 -0.34
CA GLY A 575 -45.67 31.14 -1.34
C GLY A 575 -45.90 30.32 -2.61
N THR A 576 -46.50 30.94 -3.62
CA THR A 576 -46.68 30.33 -4.95
C THR A 576 -45.54 30.79 -5.87
N ASN A 577 -44.80 29.84 -6.47
CA ASN A 577 -43.87 30.14 -7.57
C ASN A 577 -44.70 30.54 -8.81
N VAL A 578 -44.80 31.83 -9.08
CA VAL A 578 -45.55 32.39 -10.22
C VAL A 578 -44.78 32.33 -11.53
N ALA A 579 -43.47 32.02 -11.47
CA ALA A 579 -42.63 31.79 -12.64
C ALA A 579 -42.75 30.36 -13.18
N ARG A 580 -43.22 29.38 -12.39
CA ARG A 580 -43.29 27.98 -12.79
C ARG A 580 -44.12 27.78 -14.07
N GLY A 581 -43.52 27.14 -15.06
CA GLY A 581 -44.10 26.85 -16.38
C GLY A 581 -44.31 28.08 -17.28
N LYS A 582 -43.74 29.24 -16.92
CA LYS A 582 -43.91 30.47 -17.68
C LYS A 582 -42.94 30.57 -18.87
N PRO A 583 -43.29 31.31 -19.94
CA PRO A 583 -42.36 31.54 -21.03
C PRO A 583 -41.08 32.27 -20.57
N VAL A 584 -39.95 31.81 -21.08
CA VAL A 584 -38.62 32.37 -20.77
C VAL A 584 -37.88 32.71 -22.05
N THR A 585 -37.27 33.89 -22.10
CA THR A 585 -36.32 34.28 -23.16
C THR A 585 -34.97 34.64 -22.55
N ALA A 586 -33.89 34.48 -23.31
CA ALA A 586 -32.53 34.80 -22.87
C ALA A 586 -31.72 35.42 -24.01
N SER A 587 -30.61 36.06 -23.67
CA SER A 587 -29.65 36.61 -24.64
C SER A 587 -29.01 35.53 -25.51
N SER A 588 -28.73 34.37 -24.95
CA SER A 588 -28.16 33.21 -25.62
C SER A 588 -28.47 31.93 -24.86
N TYR A 589 -28.22 30.78 -25.49
CA TYR A 589 -28.05 29.52 -24.79
C TYR A 589 -27.20 28.55 -25.61
N GLN A 590 -26.50 27.65 -24.92
CA GLN A 590 -25.68 26.63 -25.54
C GLN A 590 -26.56 25.55 -26.20
N GLN A 591 -26.39 25.35 -27.51
CA GLN A 591 -27.17 24.42 -28.33
C GLN A 591 -26.50 23.06 -28.54
N VAL A 592 -25.18 22.99 -28.37
CA VAL A 592 -24.36 21.79 -28.65
C VAL A 592 -23.37 21.54 -27.52
N GLY A 593 -22.91 20.29 -27.39
CA GLY A 593 -22.04 19.81 -26.31
C GLY A 593 -22.69 18.71 -25.48
N ASP A 594 -21.92 18.08 -24.60
CA ASP A 594 -22.43 17.02 -23.74
C ASP A 594 -23.55 17.55 -22.84
N GLY A 595 -24.73 16.92 -22.90
CA GLY A 595 -25.93 17.32 -22.17
C GLY A 595 -26.72 18.50 -22.77
N ALA A 596 -26.25 19.10 -23.87
CA ALA A 596 -26.98 20.16 -24.58
C ALA A 596 -28.18 19.57 -25.38
N PRO A 597 -29.20 20.38 -25.75
CA PRO A 597 -29.31 21.83 -25.54
C PRO A 597 -29.69 22.23 -24.11
N TYR A 598 -29.31 23.46 -23.71
CA TYR A 598 -29.61 24.04 -22.39
C TYR A 598 -30.56 25.26 -22.48
N PRO A 599 -31.81 25.06 -22.93
CA PRO A 599 -32.71 26.17 -23.25
C PRO A 599 -33.13 26.99 -22.02
N PRO A 600 -33.52 28.26 -22.20
CA PRO A 600 -33.98 29.12 -21.12
C PRO A 600 -35.24 28.60 -20.42
N SER A 601 -36.08 27.80 -21.09
CA SER A 601 -37.29 27.23 -20.48
C SER A 601 -37.00 26.36 -19.24
N ASN A 602 -35.79 25.80 -19.13
CA ASN A 602 -35.42 24.90 -18.04
C ASN A 602 -35.46 25.61 -16.67
N VAL A 603 -35.25 26.93 -16.60
CA VAL A 603 -35.23 27.63 -15.30
C VAL A 603 -36.60 27.79 -14.65
N THR A 604 -37.67 27.31 -15.29
CA THR A 604 -39.04 27.40 -14.76
C THR A 604 -39.81 26.09 -14.87
N ASP A 605 -39.17 24.99 -15.28
CA ASP A 605 -39.84 23.71 -15.52
C ASP A 605 -40.15 22.95 -14.20
N GLY A 606 -39.59 23.41 -13.08
CA GLY A 606 -39.73 22.79 -11.77
C GLY A 606 -38.88 21.53 -11.60
N ASN A 607 -37.85 21.36 -12.41
CA ASN A 607 -36.88 20.28 -12.33
C ASN A 607 -35.46 20.83 -12.08
N ASN A 608 -34.96 20.67 -10.86
CA ASN A 608 -33.63 21.14 -10.47
C ASN A 608 -32.47 20.31 -11.06
N THR A 609 -32.72 19.42 -12.02
CA THR A 609 -31.68 18.69 -12.77
C THR A 609 -31.52 19.17 -14.21
N THR A 610 -32.42 20.01 -14.71
CA THR A 610 -32.35 20.66 -16.02
C THR A 610 -31.94 22.11 -15.83
N ARG A 611 -31.13 22.65 -16.74
CA ARG A 611 -30.54 24.00 -16.58
C ARG A 611 -30.58 24.81 -17.86
N TRP A 612 -30.65 26.12 -17.71
CA TRP A 612 -30.21 27.06 -18.75
C TRP A 612 -28.69 27.22 -18.67
N ALA A 613 -28.03 27.39 -19.82
CA ALA A 613 -26.62 27.74 -19.89
C ALA A 613 -26.38 28.74 -21.01
N SER A 614 -25.84 29.92 -20.69
CA SER A 614 -25.52 30.96 -21.65
C SER A 614 -24.23 30.68 -22.42
N ASP A 615 -23.99 31.46 -23.47
CA ASP A 615 -22.66 31.59 -24.07
C ASP A 615 -21.66 32.20 -23.06
N TRP A 616 -20.37 31.99 -23.32
CA TRP A 616 -19.27 32.32 -22.40
C TRP A 616 -18.84 33.79 -22.51
N ALA A 617 -19.79 34.70 -22.35
CA ALA A 617 -19.57 36.13 -22.49
C ALA A 617 -20.26 36.91 -21.36
N ASP A 618 -19.78 38.13 -21.13
CA ASP A 618 -20.37 39.09 -20.19
C ASP A 618 -20.84 40.34 -20.95
N PRO A 619 -22.04 40.88 -20.68
CA PRO A 619 -23.11 40.33 -19.84
C PRO A 619 -23.96 39.28 -20.57
N GLN A 620 -24.73 38.49 -19.83
CA GLN A 620 -25.83 37.66 -20.36
C GLN A 620 -27.08 37.85 -19.50
N TRP A 621 -28.26 37.67 -20.08
CA TRP A 621 -29.52 37.83 -19.38
C TRP A 621 -30.51 36.71 -19.70
N ILE A 622 -31.38 36.44 -18.73
CA ILE A 622 -32.55 35.56 -18.85
C ILE A 622 -33.75 36.27 -18.22
N GLN A 623 -34.91 36.19 -18.86
CA GLN A 623 -36.14 36.82 -18.38
C GLN A 623 -37.32 35.87 -18.43
N VAL A 624 -38.20 35.98 -17.44
CA VAL A 624 -39.46 35.24 -17.35
C VAL A 624 -40.62 36.20 -17.65
N ASP A 625 -41.54 35.82 -18.53
CA ASP A 625 -42.84 36.50 -18.73
C ASP A 625 -43.90 35.85 -17.83
N LEU A 626 -44.25 36.51 -16.72
CA LEU A 626 -45.27 36.04 -15.77
C LEU A 626 -46.68 36.01 -16.38
N GLY A 627 -46.89 36.65 -17.54
CA GLY A 627 -48.13 36.72 -18.29
C GLY A 627 -49.01 37.94 -17.95
N ALA A 628 -48.86 38.50 -16.75
CA ALA A 628 -49.52 39.73 -16.31
C ALA A 628 -48.67 40.42 -15.24
N VAL A 629 -48.89 41.71 -15.02
CA VAL A 629 -48.24 42.46 -13.93
C VAL A 629 -48.59 41.79 -12.60
N THR A 630 -47.57 41.23 -11.95
CA THR A 630 -47.70 40.42 -10.74
C THR A 630 -46.77 40.97 -9.68
N SER A 631 -47.29 41.20 -8.47
CA SER A 631 -46.46 41.50 -7.30
C SER A 631 -45.81 40.22 -6.76
N PHE A 632 -44.58 40.34 -6.31
CA PHE A 632 -43.80 39.27 -5.72
C PHE A 632 -42.92 39.81 -4.60
N ASP A 633 -42.65 38.97 -3.59
CA ASP A 633 -41.91 39.33 -2.38
C ASP A 633 -40.67 38.47 -2.17
N ARG A 634 -40.41 37.52 -3.08
CA ARG A 634 -39.27 36.62 -2.97
C ARG A 634 -38.83 36.08 -4.33
N ILE A 635 -37.53 35.90 -4.49
CA ILE A 635 -36.90 35.27 -5.65
C ILE A 635 -35.93 34.22 -5.15
N GLN A 636 -35.95 33.03 -5.74
CA GLN A 636 -34.94 32.00 -5.52
C GLN A 636 -34.21 31.72 -6.83
N LEU A 637 -32.88 31.85 -6.80
CA LEU A 637 -32.01 31.42 -7.90
C LEU A 637 -31.26 30.17 -7.46
N ILE A 638 -31.34 29.10 -8.25
CA ILE A 638 -30.55 27.89 -8.03
C ILE A 638 -29.48 27.83 -9.12
N TRP A 639 -28.25 28.21 -8.78
CA TRP A 639 -27.13 28.19 -9.71
C TRP A 639 -26.61 26.77 -9.94
N GLU A 640 -26.04 26.55 -11.13
CA GLU A 640 -25.14 25.44 -11.38
C GLU A 640 -23.70 25.86 -11.03
N GLY A 641 -22.72 24.94 -11.10
CA GLY A 641 -21.30 25.25 -10.86
C GLY A 641 -20.76 26.43 -11.69
N ALA A 642 -21.37 26.74 -12.84
CA ALA A 642 -21.13 27.98 -13.57
C ALA A 642 -22.16 29.07 -13.20
N PHE A 643 -21.72 30.10 -12.46
CA PHE A 643 -22.63 31.09 -11.85
C PHE A 643 -22.23 32.55 -12.11
N ALA A 644 -23.11 33.49 -11.74
CA ALA A 644 -22.81 34.92 -11.74
C ALA A 644 -22.19 35.37 -10.41
N ARG A 645 -20.96 35.90 -10.46
CA ARG A 645 -20.38 36.61 -9.31
C ARG A 645 -21.03 37.98 -9.13
N SER A 646 -21.21 38.71 -10.21
CA SER A 646 -21.99 39.96 -10.19
C SER A 646 -23.25 39.81 -11.03
N TYR A 647 -24.40 40.16 -10.48
CA TYR A 647 -25.67 40.17 -11.21
C TYR A 647 -26.65 41.20 -10.66
N ARG A 648 -27.65 41.53 -11.48
CA ARG A 648 -28.83 42.31 -11.06
C ARG A 648 -30.12 41.65 -11.49
N ILE A 649 -31.17 41.92 -10.74
CA ILE A 649 -32.54 41.53 -11.02
C ILE A 649 -33.37 42.79 -11.22
N GLU A 650 -34.18 42.79 -12.27
CA GLU A 650 -35.02 43.91 -12.67
C GLU A 650 -36.43 43.43 -13.01
N ALA A 651 -37.43 44.30 -12.85
CA ALA A 651 -38.82 44.03 -13.22
C ALA A 651 -39.36 45.08 -14.19
N SER A 652 -40.26 44.68 -15.08
CA SER A 652 -40.88 45.55 -16.09
C SER A 652 -42.34 45.17 -16.34
N ASP A 653 -43.19 46.15 -16.61
CA ASP A 653 -44.60 45.90 -16.99
C ASP A 653 -44.74 45.65 -18.50
N ASP A 654 -43.81 46.16 -19.31
CA ASP A 654 -43.91 46.24 -20.77
C ASP A 654 -42.71 45.61 -21.51
N GLY A 655 -41.70 45.12 -20.78
CA GLY A 655 -40.48 44.51 -21.32
C GLY A 655 -39.44 45.51 -21.81
N SER A 656 -39.71 46.82 -21.72
CA SER A 656 -38.85 47.90 -22.22
C SER A 656 -38.38 48.82 -21.11
N ASN A 657 -39.26 49.16 -20.16
CA ASN A 657 -38.96 50.01 -19.01
C ASN A 657 -38.67 49.15 -17.79
N TRP A 658 -37.41 49.11 -17.37
CA TRP A 658 -36.92 48.23 -16.31
C TRP A 658 -36.66 48.98 -15.02
N ARG A 659 -37.11 48.40 -13.90
CA ARG A 659 -36.92 48.92 -12.55
C ARG A 659 -36.03 47.96 -11.76
N PRO A 660 -35.03 48.45 -11.01
CA PRO A 660 -34.16 47.59 -10.22
C PRO A 660 -34.96 46.91 -9.08
N VAL A 661 -34.66 45.63 -8.84
CA VAL A 661 -35.22 44.83 -7.74
C VAL A 661 -34.13 44.42 -6.76
N TYR A 662 -33.00 43.92 -7.28
CA TYR A 662 -31.87 43.45 -6.47
C TYR A 662 -30.58 43.51 -7.28
N SER A 663 -29.42 43.59 -6.61
CA SER A 663 -28.11 43.45 -7.23
C SER A 663 -27.07 42.99 -6.22
N THR A 664 -26.10 42.21 -6.66
CA THR A 664 -24.93 41.82 -5.87
C THR A 664 -23.68 41.79 -6.75
N ALA A 665 -22.52 41.99 -6.13
CA ALA A 665 -21.20 41.82 -6.75
C ALA A 665 -20.43 40.60 -6.19
N ASP A 666 -21.03 39.91 -5.20
CA ASP A 666 -20.38 38.89 -4.38
C ASP A 666 -21.15 37.55 -4.39
N GLY A 667 -21.81 37.22 -5.50
CA GLY A 667 -22.45 35.93 -5.69
C GLY A 667 -21.45 34.77 -5.57
N ASN A 668 -21.89 33.65 -5.00
CA ASN A 668 -21.07 32.48 -4.68
C ASN A 668 -21.43 31.20 -5.47
N GLY A 669 -22.52 31.22 -6.23
CA GLY A 669 -22.94 30.10 -7.08
C GLY A 669 -23.72 28.99 -6.40
N ASP A 670 -24.22 29.22 -5.18
CA ASP A 670 -25.10 28.29 -4.47
C ASP A 670 -26.58 28.62 -4.71
N VAL A 671 -27.42 28.55 -3.68
CA VAL A 671 -28.82 29.00 -3.74
C VAL A 671 -28.90 30.41 -3.19
N ASP A 672 -29.41 31.33 -4.02
CA ASP A 672 -29.78 32.67 -3.56
C ASP A 672 -31.27 32.68 -3.22
N ASP A 673 -31.61 32.75 -1.94
CA ASP A 673 -33.00 32.94 -1.47
C ASP A 673 -33.23 34.38 -0.99
N LEU A 674 -33.73 35.21 -1.90
CA LEU A 674 -33.76 36.66 -1.78
C LEU A 674 -35.14 37.15 -1.35
N GLY A 675 -35.23 37.76 -0.16
CA GLY A 675 -36.37 38.59 0.23
C GLY A 675 -36.34 39.91 -0.52
N VAL A 676 -37.32 40.16 -1.39
CA VAL A 676 -37.37 41.35 -2.25
C VAL A 676 -38.77 41.96 -2.23
N THR A 677 -38.97 43.10 -2.89
CA THR A 677 -40.31 43.62 -3.17
C THR A 677 -40.31 44.12 -4.60
N GLY A 678 -41.13 43.51 -5.44
CA GLY A 678 -41.20 43.85 -6.86
C GLY A 678 -42.59 43.66 -7.45
N SER A 679 -42.83 44.34 -8.57
CA SER A 679 -44.00 44.16 -9.41
C SER A 679 -43.62 44.34 -10.86
N GLY A 680 -44.07 43.42 -11.70
CA GLY A 680 -43.83 43.44 -13.14
C GLY A 680 -44.53 42.27 -13.83
N ARG A 681 -44.68 42.39 -15.15
CA ARG A 681 -45.01 41.25 -16.01
C ARG A 681 -43.75 40.46 -16.34
N TYR A 682 -42.64 41.14 -16.54
CA TYR A 682 -41.34 40.55 -16.85
C TYR A 682 -40.40 40.69 -15.67
N VAL A 683 -39.67 39.62 -15.34
CA VAL A 683 -38.59 39.64 -14.35
C VAL A 683 -37.32 39.14 -15.04
N ARG A 684 -36.23 39.91 -14.97
CA ARG A 684 -34.98 39.62 -15.67
C ARG A 684 -33.82 39.54 -14.71
N LEU A 685 -33.03 38.47 -14.85
CA LEU A 685 -31.71 38.31 -14.26
C LEU A 685 -30.67 38.69 -15.31
N THR A 686 -29.77 39.62 -14.99
CA THR A 686 -28.63 39.98 -15.83
C THR A 686 -27.33 39.70 -15.07
N GLY A 687 -26.59 38.68 -15.50
CA GLY A 687 -25.22 38.45 -15.06
C GLY A 687 -24.29 39.45 -15.73
N THR A 688 -23.51 40.17 -14.92
CA THR A 688 -22.56 41.19 -15.38
C THR A 688 -21.10 40.78 -15.18
N GLN A 689 -20.85 39.76 -14.37
CA GLN A 689 -19.53 39.15 -14.21
C GLN A 689 -19.68 37.66 -13.87
N ARG A 690 -19.05 36.78 -14.65
CA ARG A 690 -18.97 35.33 -14.39
C ARG A 690 -18.12 35.03 -13.16
N GLY A 691 -18.55 34.06 -12.36
CA GLY A 691 -17.80 33.53 -11.22
C GLY A 691 -16.77 32.47 -11.60
N THR A 692 -16.87 31.91 -12.81
CA THR A 692 -15.98 30.89 -13.35
C THR A 692 -15.52 31.24 -14.77
N GLY A 693 -14.70 30.39 -15.40
CA GLY A 693 -14.32 30.54 -16.81
C GLY A 693 -15.44 30.24 -17.81
N PHE A 694 -16.53 29.60 -17.36
CA PHE A 694 -17.67 29.21 -18.18
C PHE A 694 -18.71 30.34 -18.30
N GLY A 695 -19.79 30.11 -19.06
CA GLY A 695 -20.97 31.01 -19.10
C GLY A 695 -21.75 31.04 -17.79
N TYR A 696 -22.95 31.61 -17.80
CA TYR A 696 -23.88 31.55 -16.68
C TYR A 696 -24.76 30.31 -16.82
N SER A 697 -25.01 29.59 -15.73
CA SER A 697 -25.90 28.44 -15.74
C SER A 697 -26.77 28.36 -14.50
N LEU A 698 -28.06 28.12 -14.72
CA LEU A 698 -29.10 28.21 -13.69
C LEU A 698 -30.06 27.03 -13.83
N TYR A 699 -30.29 26.31 -12.73
CA TYR A 699 -31.30 25.26 -12.63
C TYR A 699 -32.71 25.84 -12.45
N GLU A 700 -32.89 26.90 -11.66
CA GLU A 700 -34.21 27.50 -11.39
C GLU A 700 -34.11 29.02 -11.24
N PHE A 701 -35.08 29.73 -11.81
CA PHE A 701 -35.39 31.14 -11.61
C PHE A 701 -36.82 31.26 -11.05
N GLY A 702 -36.95 31.01 -9.75
CA GLY A 702 -38.24 31.05 -9.07
C GLY A 702 -38.61 32.46 -8.66
N VAL A 703 -39.83 32.89 -8.99
CA VAL A 703 -40.43 34.16 -8.53
C VAL A 703 -41.64 33.82 -7.68
N TYR A 704 -41.67 34.28 -6.44
CA TYR A 704 -42.65 33.85 -5.45
C TYR A 704 -43.48 35.02 -4.95
N ARG A 705 -44.77 34.75 -4.77
CA ARG A 705 -45.71 35.63 -4.06
C ARG A 705 -46.36 34.86 -2.91
N ARG A 706 -46.56 35.53 -1.78
CA ARG A 706 -47.37 35.03 -0.67
C ARG A 706 -48.83 35.41 -0.80
#